data_AF-A0AAD6ZHJ8-F1
#
_entry.id   AF-A0AAD6ZHJ8-F1
#
_cell.length_a   1.000
_cell.length_b   1.000
_cell.length_c   1.000
_cell.angle_alpha   90.00
_cell.angle_beta   90.00
_cell.angle_gamma   90.00
#
_symmetry.space_group_name_H-M   'P 1'
#
loop_
_entity.id
_entity.type
_entity.pdbx_description
1 polymer ?
#
loop_
_entity_poly.entity_id
_entity_poly.type
_entity_poly.pdbx_seq_one_letter_code
_entity_poly.pdbx_strand_id
1 'polypeptide(L)'
;MLVSTFFTVMAAGLATAAPLDRRGVKLDDAATAEAQKFDATATRAFTATTITTSDGKCLSVDPFSGDFRENLTPINVAACDGSKNQTWDVITAGVHNNVKGQALIVSSLTNACLNFDARRAPGNQVLLFSCGGRADGGGQVTDSQLFAFTGAAGPQALTPQNGKGTVCLSVKGNLIDQTACNGAASATGAELFTFGGKAAATTQDSATTAVATTAAATECAAASTVTKTVTVTLGNSGLTTDSVRQTTTITKASTTTAATNTVIKVSGAGGTLNPTAVAEAQKKDDTATRAATGVEIKDSMGSCLTIDETAGDFHENLIPVAVKACDGSDGQKFDLFTKSVHNDQAGKTLIVSSLTNGCLSFDPRRDQDKVHVFSCGGRGDGSGQVTDSQLFPFSDATLTAAGPISPSNAKGTCFVNINGSVQPSNCDVANPAANQLFTIGSASGSAASNAGAASTTLVQRAPAATTTATATTTTKIKVSGAGGTLNPTAVAESQKKDLTATRAATGVQIKSSDGQCLSIDPTAGNFRENLIPVAVAACDGSDGQKFDFVTKGVHNDKAGQTLIISSLTNGCLSFDARKALTVHLFSCGGRADGSGKVTSSQLFPFVDADLDAPYALTPSNGKGVCFVNKNGILSNVDCDAANPAANELFTIVA
;
A
#
# COMPACT_ATOMS: atom_id res chain seq x y z
N MET A 1 69.87 34.18 41.84
CA MET A 1 69.55 33.60 40.53
C MET A 1 68.12 33.10 40.56
N LEU A 2 67.32 33.63 39.63
CA LEU A 2 66.01 33.23 39.11
C LEU A 2 64.90 32.63 40.02
N VAL A 3 63.90 33.50 40.18
CA VAL A 3 62.44 33.29 40.18
C VAL A 3 61.98 32.13 39.27
N SER A 4 61.04 31.29 39.72
CA SER A 4 59.98 30.78 38.83
C SER A 4 58.76 30.28 39.62
N THR A 5 57.72 31.11 39.61
CA THR A 5 56.37 30.86 40.09
C THR A 5 55.63 30.00 39.07
N PHE A 6 55.21 28.79 39.42
CA PHE A 6 54.29 28.00 38.58
C PHE A 6 52.83 28.31 38.97
N PHE A 7 52.19 29.14 38.14
CA PHE A 7 50.74 29.37 38.12
C PHE A 7 50.06 28.15 37.48
N THR A 8 49.22 27.44 38.23
CA THR A 8 48.30 26.43 37.67
C THR A 8 46.97 27.11 37.38
N VAL A 9 46.70 27.40 36.10
CA VAL A 9 45.40 27.90 35.64
C VAL A 9 44.44 26.72 35.51
N MET A 10 43.46 26.62 36.40
CA MET A 10 42.27 25.79 36.20
C MET A 10 41.38 26.48 35.14
N ALA A 11 41.40 25.96 33.92
CA ALA A 11 40.41 26.31 32.90
C ALA A 11 39.12 25.50 33.17
N ALA A 12 38.11 26.14 33.75
CA ALA A 12 36.76 25.62 33.76
C ALA A 12 36.19 25.72 32.33
N GLY A 13 36.30 24.63 31.56
CA GLY A 13 35.61 24.50 30.29
C GLY A 13 34.11 24.38 30.54
N LEU A 14 33.38 25.47 30.36
CA LEU A 14 31.93 25.43 30.11
C LEU A 14 31.72 24.66 28.80
N ALA A 15 31.54 23.34 28.91
CA ALA A 15 30.96 22.56 27.84
C ALA A 15 29.51 23.03 27.68
N THR A 16 29.29 24.00 26.80
CA THR A 16 27.96 24.24 26.24
C THR A 16 27.56 22.94 25.56
N ALA A 17 26.69 22.17 26.21
CA ALA A 17 25.99 21.09 25.57
C ALA A 17 25.25 21.71 24.38
N ALA A 18 25.81 21.55 23.18
CA ALA A 18 25.07 21.83 21.97
C ALA A 18 23.74 21.07 22.09
N PRO A 19 22.59 21.69 21.78
CA PRO A 19 21.34 20.94 21.74
C PRO A 19 21.60 19.74 20.83
N LEU A 20 21.42 18.54 21.37
CA LEU A 20 21.38 17.34 20.55
C LEU A 20 20.25 17.59 19.57
N ASP A 21 20.60 17.95 18.35
CA ASP A 21 19.67 18.03 17.25
C ASP A 21 19.03 16.64 17.20
N ARG A 22 17.75 16.56 17.61
CA ARG A 22 17.02 15.29 17.62
C ARG A 22 17.21 14.78 16.20
N ARG A 23 17.81 13.59 16.04
CA ARG A 23 17.79 12.89 14.74
C ARG A 23 16.34 12.55 14.46
N GLY A 24 15.56 13.55 14.05
CA GLY A 24 14.19 13.39 13.61
C GLY A 24 14.26 12.44 12.45
N VAL A 25 13.61 11.29 12.60
CA VAL A 25 13.50 10.37 11.48
C VAL A 25 12.62 11.06 10.44
N LYS A 26 13.09 11.09 9.20
CA LYS A 26 12.25 11.50 8.08
C LYS A 26 11.19 10.42 7.90
N LEU A 27 9.94 10.78 8.18
CA LEU A 27 8.82 9.89 7.97
C LEU A 27 8.62 9.64 6.48
N ASP A 28 8.21 8.42 6.19
CA ASP A 28 7.65 8.05 4.91
C ASP A 28 6.13 8.08 5.07
N ASP A 29 5.48 9.05 4.43
CA ASP A 29 4.05 9.29 4.61
C ASP A 29 3.22 8.07 4.17
N ALA A 30 3.65 7.37 3.10
CA ALA A 30 2.95 6.19 2.61
C ALA A 30 3.11 5.03 3.58
N ALA A 31 4.33 4.77 4.04
CA ALA A 31 4.59 3.68 4.98
C ALA A 31 4.01 3.97 6.38
N THR A 32 3.92 5.24 6.78
CA THR A 32 3.24 5.67 8.01
C THR A 32 1.74 5.51 7.90
N ALA A 33 1.12 5.92 6.79
CA ALA A 33 -0.31 5.74 6.55
C ALA A 33 -0.70 4.26 6.45
N GLU A 34 0.19 3.43 5.88
CA GLU A 34 0.02 1.99 5.85
C GLU A 34 0.11 1.38 7.26
N ALA A 35 1.11 1.80 8.04
CA ALA A 35 1.37 1.27 9.37
C ALA A 35 0.34 1.72 10.42
N GLN A 36 -0.02 2.99 10.44
CA GLN A 36 -0.83 3.57 11.50
C GLN A 36 -2.27 3.82 11.04
N LYS A 37 -2.94 2.73 10.66
CA LYS A 37 -4.32 2.76 10.17
C LYS A 37 -5.30 3.07 11.30
N PHE A 38 -6.17 4.04 11.05
CA PHE A 38 -7.28 4.35 11.94
C PHE A 38 -8.35 3.25 11.87
N ASP A 39 -8.68 2.67 13.02
CA ASP A 39 -9.81 1.76 13.15
C ASP A 39 -11.12 2.55 13.31
N ALA A 40 -11.86 2.68 12.21
CA ALA A 40 -13.16 3.33 12.18
C ALA A 40 -14.30 2.49 12.78
N THR A 41 -14.08 1.19 12.95
CA THR A 41 -15.05 0.28 13.59
C THR A 41 -14.89 0.24 15.11
N ALA A 42 -13.85 0.90 15.63
CA ALA A 42 -13.49 0.85 17.03
C ALA A 42 -14.57 1.43 17.94
N THR A 43 -14.96 0.65 18.96
CA THR A 43 -15.69 1.15 20.12
C THR A 43 -14.69 1.76 21.10
N ARG A 44 -14.83 3.07 21.34
CA ARG A 44 -13.92 3.86 22.20
C ARG A 44 -14.59 4.12 23.53
N ALA A 45 -13.96 3.65 24.62
CA ALA A 45 -14.36 4.02 25.98
C ALA A 45 -13.99 5.47 26.29
N PHE A 46 -12.85 5.92 25.78
CA PHE A 46 -12.41 7.31 25.83
C PHE A 46 -11.87 7.72 24.46
N THR A 47 -12.17 8.95 24.03
CA THR A 47 -11.67 9.52 22.77
C THR A 47 -10.89 10.80 23.05
N ALA A 48 -9.73 10.95 22.43
CA ALA A 48 -8.83 12.11 22.59
C ALA A 48 -8.62 12.53 24.05
N THR A 49 -8.52 11.55 24.95
CA THR A 49 -8.35 11.75 26.38
C THR A 49 -6.88 11.90 26.74
N THR A 50 -6.59 12.52 27.88
CA THR A 50 -5.25 12.51 28.46
C THR A 50 -5.07 11.24 29.30
N ILE A 51 -3.83 10.79 29.43
CA ILE A 51 -3.44 9.77 30.40
C ILE A 51 -2.48 10.43 31.39
N THR A 52 -2.92 10.53 32.64
CA THR A 52 -2.16 11.15 33.72
C THR A 52 -1.53 10.11 34.62
N THR A 53 -0.26 10.34 34.98
CA THR A 53 0.48 9.56 35.98
C THR A 53 0.06 9.99 37.38
N SER A 54 0.39 9.19 38.40
CA SER A 54 0.08 9.52 39.80
C SER A 54 0.74 10.80 40.33
N ASP A 55 1.84 11.26 39.71
CA ASP A 55 2.47 12.56 40.00
C ASP A 55 1.89 13.73 39.17
N GLY A 56 0.80 13.49 38.43
CA GLY A 56 0.04 14.53 37.72
C GLY A 56 0.64 14.96 36.37
N LYS A 57 1.61 14.20 35.84
CA LYS A 57 2.17 14.41 34.50
C LYS A 57 1.35 13.65 33.46
N CYS A 58 1.52 14.00 32.18
CA CYS A 58 0.82 13.38 31.06
C CYS A 58 1.74 12.49 30.24
N LEU A 59 1.19 11.39 29.73
CA LEU A 59 1.83 10.63 28.67
C LEU A 59 1.84 11.45 27.37
N SER A 60 2.99 11.52 26.72
CA SER A 60 3.23 12.31 25.51
C SER A 60 4.05 11.53 24.50
N VAL A 61 3.78 11.73 23.21
CA VAL A 61 4.52 11.07 22.12
C VAL A 61 5.21 12.10 21.22
N ASP A 62 6.32 11.74 20.61
CA ASP A 62 6.94 12.52 19.53
C ASP A 62 6.91 11.65 18.25
N PRO A 63 6.10 11.99 17.23
CA PRO A 63 5.97 11.17 16.03
C PRO A 63 7.31 10.94 15.29
N PHE A 64 8.28 11.83 15.45
CA PHE A 64 9.58 11.74 14.77
C PHE A 64 10.64 10.94 15.54
N SER A 65 10.27 10.33 16.68
CA SER A 65 11.19 9.61 17.56
C SER A 65 11.24 8.09 17.35
N GLY A 66 10.36 7.57 16.47
CA GLY A 66 10.32 6.16 16.06
C GLY A 66 11.15 5.84 14.82
N ASP A 67 10.76 4.80 14.08
CA ASP A 67 11.25 4.49 12.74
C ASP A 67 10.52 5.33 11.67
N PHE A 68 10.83 5.10 10.39
CA PHE A 68 10.26 5.86 9.27
C PHE A 68 8.74 5.69 9.08
N ARG A 69 8.10 4.79 9.85
CA ARG A 69 6.65 4.51 9.87
C ARG A 69 5.99 4.94 11.19
N GLU A 70 6.71 5.70 12.02
CA GLU A 70 6.34 6.04 13.40
C GLU A 70 6.24 4.84 14.37
N ASN A 71 6.75 3.65 13.99
CA ASN A 71 6.84 2.52 14.92
C ASN A 71 8.01 2.69 15.89
N LEU A 72 8.00 1.96 17.00
CA LEU A 72 9.06 2.01 18.01
C LEU A 72 9.22 3.40 18.65
N THR A 73 8.17 4.22 18.58
CA THR A 73 8.10 5.56 19.15
C THR A 73 8.00 5.46 20.68
N PRO A 74 8.97 5.98 21.46
CA PRO A 74 8.88 5.96 22.92
C PRO A 74 7.72 6.81 23.45
N ILE A 75 7.13 6.40 24.58
CA ILE A 75 6.17 7.22 25.32
C ILE A 75 6.90 7.99 26.41
N ASN A 76 6.85 9.31 26.32
CA ASN A 76 7.42 10.22 27.30
C ASN A 76 6.41 10.58 28.39
N VAL A 77 6.91 10.97 29.54
CA VAL A 77 6.14 11.56 30.65
C VAL A 77 6.56 13.02 30.76
N ALA A 78 5.62 13.92 30.55
CA ALA A 78 5.86 15.38 30.51
C ALA A 78 4.78 16.16 31.26
N ALA A 79 5.01 17.44 31.49
CA ALA A 79 3.97 18.32 32.02
C ALA A 79 2.76 18.32 31.08
N CYS A 80 1.55 18.27 31.64
CA CYS A 80 0.34 18.30 30.85
C CYS A 80 0.17 19.67 30.16
N ASP A 81 0.18 19.69 28.83
CA ASP A 81 0.14 20.91 28.02
C ASP A 81 -1.10 20.98 27.11
N GLY A 82 -1.90 19.90 27.06
CA GLY A 82 -3.09 19.82 26.21
C GLY A 82 -2.79 19.71 24.72
N SER A 83 -1.53 19.47 24.34
CA SER A 83 -1.15 19.23 22.95
C SER A 83 -1.75 17.93 22.42
N LYS A 84 -1.83 17.82 21.09
CA LYS A 84 -2.26 16.59 20.42
C LYS A 84 -1.34 15.40 20.77
N ASN A 85 -0.07 15.68 21.05
CA ASN A 85 0.92 14.69 21.46
C ASN A 85 0.56 14.00 22.79
N GLN A 86 -0.35 14.57 23.58
CA GLN A 86 -0.83 14.04 24.85
C GLN A 86 -2.27 13.50 24.80
N THR A 87 -2.80 13.28 23.59
CA THR A 87 -4.16 12.76 23.39
C THR A 87 -4.16 11.30 22.98
N TRP A 88 -5.06 10.54 23.60
CA TRP A 88 -5.12 9.10 23.53
C TRP A 88 -6.56 8.62 23.36
N ASP A 89 -6.73 7.53 22.64
CA ASP A 89 -7.96 6.78 22.57
C ASP A 89 -7.83 5.47 23.35
N VAL A 90 -8.90 5.09 24.03
CA VAL A 90 -8.99 3.81 24.75
C VAL A 90 -10.04 2.96 24.04
N ILE A 91 -9.58 1.98 23.26
CA ILE A 91 -10.43 1.17 22.38
C ILE A 91 -10.71 -0.19 23.02
N THR A 92 -11.98 -0.49 23.27
CA THR A 92 -12.41 -1.73 23.93
C THR A 92 -12.96 -2.79 22.97
N ALA A 93 -13.23 -2.41 21.72
CA ALA A 93 -13.56 -3.34 20.64
C ALA A 93 -13.18 -2.71 19.29
N GLY A 94 -12.88 -3.51 18.28
CA GLY A 94 -12.52 -3.05 16.92
C GLY A 94 -11.82 -4.14 16.11
N VAL A 95 -11.29 -3.79 14.94
CA VAL A 95 -10.51 -4.70 14.07
C VAL A 95 -9.36 -5.35 14.85
N HIS A 96 -8.70 -4.57 15.71
CA HIS A 96 -7.53 -5.02 16.46
C HIS A 96 -7.81 -5.25 17.96
N ASN A 97 -9.08 -5.27 18.38
CA ASN A 97 -9.44 -5.70 19.73
C ASN A 97 -10.78 -6.45 19.72
N ASN A 98 -10.71 -7.75 19.95
CA ASN A 98 -11.88 -8.63 20.11
C ASN A 98 -11.91 -9.32 21.48
N VAL A 99 -11.07 -8.88 22.44
CA VAL A 99 -10.90 -9.54 23.73
C VAL A 99 -11.62 -8.73 24.82
N LYS A 100 -12.65 -9.33 25.40
CA LYS A 100 -13.44 -8.70 26.48
C LYS A 100 -12.56 -8.38 27.69
N GLY A 101 -12.75 -7.19 28.26
CA GLY A 101 -12.00 -6.73 29.44
C GLY A 101 -10.57 -6.26 29.14
N GLN A 102 -10.22 -6.14 27.86
CA GLN A 102 -8.95 -5.59 27.40
C GLN A 102 -9.21 -4.30 26.61
N ALA A 103 -8.22 -3.41 26.61
CA ALA A 103 -8.20 -2.22 25.77
C ALA A 103 -6.89 -2.11 24.98
N LEU A 104 -6.99 -1.53 23.78
CA LEU A 104 -5.86 -0.89 23.13
C LEU A 104 -5.77 0.55 23.62
N ILE A 105 -4.56 0.99 23.94
CA ILE A 105 -4.27 2.39 24.24
C ILE A 105 -3.60 2.97 23.00
N VAL A 106 -4.26 3.91 22.33
CA VAL A 106 -3.87 4.39 21.00
C VAL A 106 -3.56 5.87 21.07
N SER A 107 -2.45 6.31 20.48
CA SER A 107 -2.17 7.73 20.31
C SER A 107 -3.17 8.32 19.31
N SER A 108 -3.95 9.33 19.71
CA SER A 108 -4.90 9.99 18.80
C SER A 108 -4.20 10.85 17.74
N LEU A 109 -2.93 11.18 17.96
CA LEU A 109 -2.10 11.90 16.98
C LEU A 109 -1.63 10.98 15.86
N THR A 110 -1.12 9.80 16.21
CA THR A 110 -0.40 8.92 15.29
C THR A 110 -1.19 7.67 14.90
N ASN A 111 -2.29 7.34 15.59
CA ASN A 111 -3.01 6.05 15.50
C ASN A 111 -2.21 4.81 15.91
N ALA A 112 -1.00 4.98 16.45
CA ALA A 112 -0.17 3.87 16.88
C ALA A 112 -0.62 3.35 18.27
N CYS A 113 -0.55 2.03 18.45
CA CYS A 113 -0.93 1.33 19.66
C CYS A 113 0.23 1.22 20.65
N LEU A 114 -0.04 1.45 21.92
CA LEU A 114 0.86 1.09 23.03
C LEU A 114 1.19 -0.41 22.94
N ASN A 115 2.46 -0.75 23.02
CA ASN A 115 2.95 -2.11 22.88
C ASN A 115 4.06 -2.40 23.90
N PHE A 116 3.97 -3.57 24.53
CA PHE A 116 4.99 -4.11 25.42
C PHE A 116 5.75 -5.28 24.77
N ASP A 117 7.05 -5.08 24.50
CA ASP A 117 7.95 -6.11 23.98
C ASP A 117 9.06 -6.46 24.99
N ALA A 118 8.84 -7.56 25.72
CA ALA A 118 9.78 -8.07 26.72
C ALA A 118 11.17 -8.46 26.13
N ARG A 119 11.29 -8.63 24.81
CA ARG A 119 12.55 -9.00 24.15
C ARG A 119 13.47 -7.80 23.98
N ARG A 120 12.97 -6.57 24.12
CA ARG A 120 13.77 -5.35 24.01
C ARG A 120 14.50 -5.09 25.33
N ALA A 121 15.59 -4.31 25.23
CA ALA A 121 16.35 -3.90 26.40
C ALA A 121 15.48 -3.05 27.36
N PRO A 122 15.71 -3.12 28.68
CA PRO A 122 15.07 -2.23 29.66
C PRO A 122 15.18 -0.75 29.27
N GLY A 123 14.14 0.04 29.57
CA GLY A 123 14.01 1.42 29.12
C GLY A 123 13.57 1.57 27.65
N ASN A 124 13.31 0.48 26.95
CA ASN A 124 12.87 0.47 25.54
C ASN A 124 11.83 -0.63 25.26
N GLN A 125 11.17 -1.13 26.32
CA GLN A 125 10.23 -2.24 26.26
C GLN A 125 8.79 -1.80 26.03
N VAL A 126 8.47 -0.54 26.35
CA VAL A 126 7.15 0.08 26.15
C VAL A 126 7.27 1.19 25.12
N LEU A 127 6.50 1.09 24.05
CA LEU A 127 6.62 1.94 22.87
C LEU A 127 5.29 1.96 22.12
N LEU A 128 5.13 2.89 21.18
CA LEU A 128 4.08 2.80 20.20
C LEU A 128 4.52 1.96 19.01
N PHE A 129 3.60 1.13 18.56
CA PHE A 129 3.73 0.28 17.39
C PHE A 129 2.40 0.22 16.67
N SER A 130 2.45 0.00 15.38
CA SER A 130 1.27 -0.23 14.56
C SER A 130 0.31 -1.23 15.21
N CYS A 131 -0.97 -0.88 15.23
CA CYS A 131 -2.03 -1.70 15.78
C CYS A 131 -2.15 -3.02 14.98
N GLY A 132 -2.29 -4.16 15.66
CA GLY A 132 -2.23 -5.49 15.03
C GLY A 132 -0.85 -6.16 15.10
N GLY A 133 0.10 -5.53 15.78
CA GLY A 133 1.40 -6.10 16.17
C GLY A 133 2.38 -6.37 15.02
N ARG A 134 2.02 -6.05 13.79
CA ARG A 134 2.95 -5.98 12.64
C ARG A 134 3.33 -4.54 12.36
N ALA A 135 4.49 -4.34 11.75
CA ALA A 135 5.04 -3.01 11.53
C ALA A 135 4.33 -2.22 10.40
N ASP A 136 3.45 -2.88 9.64
CA ASP A 136 2.77 -2.40 8.43
C ASP A 136 1.26 -2.19 8.64
N GLY A 137 0.77 -2.11 9.87
CA GLY A 137 -0.66 -1.94 10.16
C GLY A 137 -1.46 -3.21 10.00
N GLY A 138 -0.83 -4.28 9.51
CA GLY A 138 -1.46 -5.57 9.29
C GLY A 138 -1.48 -6.43 10.54
N GLY A 139 -2.04 -7.62 10.39
CA GLY A 139 -2.06 -8.63 11.43
C GLY A 139 -3.34 -8.68 12.24
N GLN A 140 -3.29 -9.49 13.29
CA GLN A 140 -4.39 -9.68 14.24
C GLN A 140 -3.95 -9.12 15.58
N VAL A 141 -4.91 -8.91 16.47
CA VAL A 141 -4.63 -8.50 17.85
C VAL A 141 -3.48 -9.33 18.47
N THR A 142 -2.51 -8.66 19.10
CA THR A 142 -1.42 -9.32 19.83
C THR A 142 -1.54 -9.06 21.32
N ASP A 143 -1.24 -10.07 22.13
CA ASP A 143 -1.23 -9.98 23.59
C ASP A 143 -0.26 -8.90 24.12
N SER A 144 0.68 -8.42 23.31
CA SER A 144 1.59 -7.32 23.64
C SER A 144 0.94 -5.93 23.61
N GLN A 145 -0.20 -5.79 22.94
CA GLN A 145 -0.92 -4.52 22.77
C GLN A 145 -2.22 -4.47 23.58
N LEU A 146 -2.65 -5.60 24.14
CA LEU A 146 -3.84 -5.69 24.97
C LEU A 146 -3.51 -5.42 26.44
N PHE A 147 -4.19 -4.43 27.02
CA PHE A 147 -4.05 -4.05 28.42
C PHE A 147 -5.35 -4.25 29.18
N ALA A 148 -5.27 -4.81 30.38
CA ALA A 148 -6.46 -5.04 31.20
C ALA A 148 -7.19 -3.71 31.44
N PHE A 149 -8.51 -3.70 31.21
CA PHE A 149 -9.33 -2.50 31.31
C PHE A 149 -10.66 -2.78 32.00
N THR A 150 -10.93 -1.99 33.03
CA THR A 150 -12.09 -2.17 33.91
C THR A 150 -13.33 -1.39 33.47
N GLY A 151 -13.20 -0.52 32.46
CA GLY A 151 -14.24 0.43 32.07
C GLY A 151 -14.17 1.77 32.82
N ALA A 152 -13.36 1.87 33.88
CA ALA A 152 -13.22 3.10 34.67
C ALA A 152 -12.11 4.01 34.15
N ALA A 153 -12.19 5.30 34.47
CA ALA A 153 -11.16 6.28 34.18
C ALA A 153 -9.87 6.08 35.00
N GLY A 154 -9.87 5.23 36.02
CA GLY A 154 -8.74 5.02 36.93
C GLY A 154 -8.85 5.83 38.24
N PRO A 155 -7.79 5.84 39.07
CA PRO A 155 -6.46 5.29 38.80
C PRO A 155 -6.46 3.77 38.60
N GLN A 156 -5.75 3.28 37.58
CA GLN A 156 -5.59 1.85 37.33
C GLN A 156 -4.20 1.51 36.78
N ALA A 157 -3.79 0.26 36.98
CA ALA A 157 -2.58 -0.28 36.36
C ALA A 157 -2.81 -0.58 34.88
N LEU A 158 -1.81 -0.33 34.04
CA LEU A 158 -1.77 -0.85 32.69
C LEU A 158 -0.94 -2.14 32.69
N THR A 159 -1.61 -3.28 32.66
CA THR A 159 -0.95 -4.60 32.65
C THR A 159 -1.08 -5.22 31.26
N PRO A 160 0.03 -5.42 30.52
CA PRO A 160 -0.02 -6.05 29.21
C PRO A 160 -0.37 -7.54 29.34
N GLN A 161 -1.19 -8.06 28.43
CA GLN A 161 -1.67 -9.45 28.49
C GLN A 161 -0.52 -10.47 28.37
N ASN A 162 0.47 -10.22 27.52
CA ASN A 162 1.67 -11.06 27.42
C ASN A 162 2.57 -11.01 28.68
N GLY A 163 2.33 -10.07 29.60
CA GLY A 163 2.94 -10.01 30.93
C GLY A 163 2.28 -10.93 31.97
N LYS A 164 1.16 -11.58 31.62
CA LYS A 164 0.45 -12.59 32.43
C LYS A 164 0.18 -12.16 33.87
N GLY A 165 -0.11 -10.87 34.08
CA GLY A 165 -0.36 -10.30 35.41
C GLY A 165 0.87 -10.14 36.29
N THR A 166 2.07 -10.45 35.79
CA THR A 166 3.34 -10.28 36.54
C THR A 166 4.07 -8.97 36.21
N VAL A 167 3.55 -8.23 35.22
CA VAL A 167 4.16 -7.01 34.69
C VAL A 167 3.14 -5.88 34.70
N CYS A 168 3.56 -4.75 35.23
CA CYS A 168 2.82 -3.48 35.18
C CYS A 168 3.68 -2.45 34.44
N LEU A 169 3.04 -1.55 33.70
CA LEU A 169 3.73 -0.36 33.23
C LEU A 169 4.00 0.58 34.40
N SER A 170 5.15 1.24 34.39
CA SER A 170 5.58 2.19 35.42
C SER A 170 6.36 3.34 34.80
N VAL A 171 6.23 4.52 35.40
CA VAL A 171 7.09 5.66 35.08
C VAL A 171 8.52 5.37 35.56
N LYS A 172 9.51 5.52 34.67
CA LYS A 172 10.95 5.49 34.99
C LYS A 172 11.64 6.71 34.38
N GLY A 173 11.96 7.69 35.23
CA GLY A 173 12.45 8.98 34.76
C GLY A 173 11.36 9.70 33.94
N ASN A 174 11.67 10.03 32.68
CA ASN A 174 10.73 10.69 31.76
C ASN A 174 10.14 9.73 30.72
N LEU A 175 10.26 8.41 30.91
CA LEU A 175 9.70 7.40 30.01
C LEU A 175 8.76 6.47 30.75
N ILE A 176 7.90 5.79 29.99
CA ILE A 176 7.19 4.60 30.48
C ILE A 176 8.04 3.37 30.19
N ASP A 177 8.15 2.50 31.18
CA ASP A 177 8.80 1.20 31.09
C ASP A 177 8.00 0.18 31.92
N GLN A 178 8.55 -1.01 32.13
CA GLN A 178 7.91 -2.05 32.92
C GLN A 178 8.51 -2.20 34.32
N THR A 179 7.71 -2.73 35.24
CA THR A 179 8.12 -3.24 36.54
C THR A 179 7.36 -4.53 36.86
N ALA A 180 7.90 -5.31 37.79
CA ALA A 180 7.21 -6.50 38.29
C ALA A 180 6.06 -6.08 39.22
N CYS A 181 4.89 -6.68 39.04
CA CYS A 181 3.74 -6.51 39.93
C CYS A 181 2.99 -7.84 40.10
N ASN A 182 2.16 -7.96 41.13
CA ASN A 182 1.31 -9.14 41.38
C ASN A 182 -0.15 -8.83 40.99
N GLY A 183 -0.35 -8.57 39.69
CA GLY A 183 -1.62 -8.17 39.11
C GLY A 183 -1.98 -6.70 39.35
N ALA A 184 -3.00 -6.22 38.62
CA ALA A 184 -3.40 -4.82 38.61
C ALA A 184 -3.78 -4.27 39.99
N ALA A 185 -4.30 -5.11 40.89
CA ALA A 185 -4.68 -4.72 42.25
C ALA A 185 -3.48 -4.42 43.18
N SER A 186 -2.28 -4.90 42.82
CA SER A 186 -1.06 -4.65 43.60
C SER A 186 -0.33 -3.37 43.19
N ALA A 187 -0.78 -2.70 42.13
CA ALA A 187 -0.10 -1.55 41.56
C ALA A 187 -0.18 -0.33 42.48
N THR A 188 0.93 0.39 42.62
CA THR A 188 1.02 1.59 43.48
C THR A 188 1.84 2.69 42.82
N GLY A 189 1.61 3.94 43.24
CA GLY A 189 2.46 5.08 42.86
C GLY A 189 2.67 5.19 41.35
N ALA A 190 3.92 5.04 40.90
CA ALA A 190 4.34 5.20 39.49
C ALA A 190 3.72 4.19 38.51
N GLU A 191 3.03 3.15 39.02
CA GLU A 191 2.34 2.12 38.23
C GLU A 191 0.87 2.46 37.93
N LEU A 192 0.35 3.56 38.48
CA LEU A 192 -1.05 3.94 38.35
C LEU A 192 -1.24 5.10 37.36
N PHE A 193 -2.22 4.91 36.47
CA PHE A 193 -2.58 5.85 35.41
C PHE A 193 -4.08 6.18 35.45
N THR A 194 -4.42 7.43 35.14
CA THR A 194 -5.80 7.92 35.11
C THR A 194 -6.11 8.56 33.74
N PHE A 195 -7.15 8.06 33.09
CA PHE A 195 -7.74 8.62 31.86
C PHE A 195 -8.58 9.85 32.20
N GLY A 196 -8.51 10.90 31.37
CA GLY A 196 -9.45 12.04 31.46
C GLY A 196 -9.06 13.17 32.42
N GLY A 197 -7.77 13.31 32.75
CA GLY A 197 -7.28 14.45 33.52
C GLY A 197 -7.32 15.74 32.69
N LYS A 198 -7.96 16.81 33.20
CA LYS A 198 -7.78 18.15 32.61
C LYS A 198 -6.30 18.52 32.71
N ALA A 199 -5.66 18.87 31.59
CA ALA A 199 -4.38 19.57 31.64
C ALA A 199 -4.56 20.83 32.50
N ALA A 200 -3.71 20.99 33.51
CA ALA A 200 -3.78 22.16 34.40
C ALA A 200 -3.44 23.41 33.58
N ALA A 201 -4.47 24.08 33.06
CA ALA A 201 -4.35 25.45 32.60
C ALA A 201 -4.09 26.32 33.82
N THR A 202 -2.86 26.76 34.01
CA THR A 202 -2.55 27.85 34.93
C THR A 202 -3.14 29.15 34.38
N THR A 203 -4.32 29.53 34.86
CA THR A 203 -4.61 30.87 35.42
C THR A 203 -6.01 30.91 36.05
N GLN A 204 -6.08 31.72 37.10
CA GLN A 204 -7.03 31.80 38.22
C GLN A 204 -8.52 32.11 37.92
N ASP A 205 -9.34 31.68 38.89
CA ASP A 205 -10.66 32.19 39.34
C ASP A 205 -11.88 31.97 38.40
N SER A 206 -13.08 31.55 38.82
CA SER A 206 -13.70 31.31 40.12
C SER A 206 -14.85 30.29 39.97
N ALA A 207 -15.34 29.77 41.09
CA ALA A 207 -16.27 28.65 41.20
C ALA A 207 -17.68 28.86 40.63
N THR A 208 -18.32 27.78 40.15
CA THR A 208 -19.72 27.46 40.48
C THR A 208 -20.08 26.00 40.18
N THR A 209 -20.97 25.46 41.01
CA THR A 209 -21.27 24.05 41.25
C THR A 209 -22.56 23.59 40.56
N ALA A 210 -22.54 22.36 40.02
CA ALA A 210 -23.65 21.41 39.75
C ALA A 210 -24.75 21.86 38.74
N VAL A 211 -25.61 21.04 38.12
CA VAL A 211 -26.22 19.73 38.41
C VAL A 211 -26.61 19.06 37.06
N ALA A 212 -26.75 17.74 37.04
CA ALA A 212 -27.24 16.92 35.92
C ALA A 212 -28.76 17.04 35.67
N THR A 213 -29.24 16.85 34.43
CA THR A 213 -30.41 16.00 34.09
C THR A 213 -30.59 15.78 32.59
N THR A 214 -31.15 14.60 32.29
CA THR A 214 -31.61 13.97 31.04
C THR A 214 -32.71 14.72 30.27
N ALA A 215 -32.71 14.64 28.92
CA ALA A 215 -33.90 14.40 28.08
C ALA A 215 -33.53 14.30 26.58
N ALA A 216 -34.36 13.58 25.82
CA ALA A 216 -34.15 13.12 24.46
C ALA A 216 -34.83 14.00 23.37
N ALA A 217 -34.38 13.77 22.13
CA ALA A 217 -35.14 13.74 20.85
C ALA A 217 -35.43 15.05 20.05
N THR A 218 -34.91 15.03 18.81
CA THR A 218 -35.56 15.40 17.52
C THR A 218 -35.37 16.79 16.87
N GLU A 219 -34.93 16.71 15.60
CA GLU A 219 -35.13 17.55 14.39
C GLU A 219 -34.23 18.74 13.98
N CYS A 220 -34.07 18.82 12.65
CA CYS A 220 -33.24 19.68 11.79
C CYS A 220 -33.43 21.19 11.96
N ALA A 221 -32.33 21.96 11.81
CA ALA A 221 -32.29 23.17 10.97
C ALA A 221 -30.89 23.78 10.79
N ALA A 222 -30.65 24.20 9.54
CA ALA A 222 -29.94 25.40 9.07
C ALA A 222 -28.40 25.52 9.16
N ALA A 223 -27.80 25.59 7.97
CA ALA A 223 -26.46 26.10 7.71
C ALA A 223 -26.34 27.59 8.07
N SER A 224 -25.27 27.95 8.79
CA SER A 224 -24.93 29.32 9.13
C SER A 224 -23.96 29.90 8.09
N THR A 225 -24.41 30.94 7.38
CA THR A 225 -23.60 31.74 6.46
C THR A 225 -22.92 32.88 7.23
N VAL A 226 -21.59 32.92 7.22
CA VAL A 226 -20.81 34.06 7.74
C VAL A 226 -20.50 35.02 6.59
N THR A 227 -21.14 36.19 6.59
CA THR A 227 -20.83 37.28 5.67
C THR A 227 -19.69 38.13 6.25
N LYS A 228 -18.54 38.22 5.56
CA LYS A 228 -17.44 39.11 5.94
C LYS A 228 -17.41 40.31 5.00
N THR A 229 -17.81 41.47 5.50
CA THR A 229 -17.78 42.75 4.76
C THR A 229 -16.35 43.30 4.80
N VAL A 230 -15.72 43.50 3.64
CA VAL A 230 -14.46 44.24 3.52
C VAL A 230 -14.77 45.61 2.92
N THR A 231 -14.62 46.67 3.72
CA THR A 231 -14.74 48.05 3.28
C THR A 231 -13.40 48.52 2.71
N VAL A 232 -13.34 48.81 1.42
CA VAL A 232 -12.20 49.50 0.81
C VAL A 232 -12.57 50.96 0.63
N THR A 233 -11.84 51.85 1.32
CA THR A 233 -11.97 53.30 1.16
C THR A 233 -10.93 53.75 0.14
N LEU A 234 -11.37 54.36 -0.96
CA LEU A 234 -10.50 55.06 -1.91
C LEU A 234 -10.93 56.53 -1.96
N GLY A 235 -9.96 57.42 -1.76
CA GLY A 235 -10.13 58.85 -1.66
C GLY A 235 -10.52 59.51 -2.98
N ASN A 236 -11.29 60.60 -2.84
CA ASN A 236 -11.93 61.40 -3.87
C ASN A 236 -11.02 61.84 -5.04
N SER A 237 -11.59 61.82 -6.24
CA SER A 237 -11.65 62.98 -7.15
C SER A 237 -12.82 62.77 -8.13
N GLY A 238 -13.71 63.75 -8.19
CA GLY A 238 -15.04 63.61 -8.77
C GLY A 238 -15.09 63.62 -10.30
N LEU A 239 -16.12 62.95 -10.84
CA LEU A 239 -17.01 63.42 -11.89
C LEU A 239 -18.09 62.35 -12.12
N THR A 240 -19.31 62.82 -12.33
CA THR A 240 -20.56 62.09 -12.52
C THR A 240 -20.62 61.36 -13.85
N THR A 241 -21.06 60.09 -13.86
CA THR A 241 -22.07 59.53 -14.79
C THR A 241 -22.37 58.07 -14.44
N ASP A 242 -23.65 57.71 -14.58
CA ASP A 242 -24.25 56.37 -14.47
C ASP A 242 -23.33 55.20 -14.86
N SER A 243 -23.34 54.13 -14.06
CA SER A 243 -22.92 52.83 -14.56
C SER A 243 -23.70 51.68 -13.94
N VAL A 244 -24.17 50.84 -14.84
CA VAL A 244 -25.01 49.65 -14.70
C VAL A 244 -24.39 48.64 -13.75
N ARG A 245 -25.21 48.07 -12.85
CA ARG A 245 -24.85 46.93 -12.02
C ARG A 245 -24.79 45.67 -12.89
N GLN A 246 -23.64 45.42 -13.50
CA GLN A 246 -23.34 44.17 -14.22
C GLN A 246 -22.63 43.21 -13.25
N THR A 247 -23.29 42.10 -12.92
CA THR A 247 -22.68 40.98 -12.21
C THR A 247 -21.94 40.12 -13.23
N THR A 248 -20.64 40.33 -13.37
CA THR A 248 -19.74 39.50 -14.20
C THR A 248 -18.92 38.61 -13.28
N THR A 249 -19.23 37.31 -13.23
CA THR A 249 -18.40 36.31 -12.57
C THR A 249 -17.26 35.94 -13.51
N ILE A 250 -16.07 36.49 -13.28
CA ILE A 250 -14.83 36.06 -13.94
C ILE A 250 -14.15 35.05 -13.04
N THR A 251 -14.30 33.76 -13.33
CA THR A 251 -13.50 32.71 -12.71
C THR A 251 -12.22 32.56 -13.53
N LYS A 252 -11.11 33.16 -13.07
CA LYS A 252 -9.77 32.79 -13.52
C LYS A 252 -9.15 31.91 -12.44
N ALA A 253 -8.91 30.66 -12.82
CA ALA A 253 -8.26 29.64 -12.02
C ALA A 253 -6.93 30.12 -11.44
N SER A 254 -6.78 29.93 -10.14
CA SER A 254 -5.48 29.83 -9.49
C SER A 254 -5.42 28.45 -8.85
N THR A 255 -4.59 27.61 -9.44
CA THR A 255 -4.20 26.29 -8.95
C THR A 255 -3.44 26.42 -7.64
N THR A 256 -4.06 26.02 -6.54
CA THR A 256 -3.37 25.53 -5.35
C THR A 256 -4.17 24.36 -4.79
N THR A 257 -3.70 23.16 -5.09
CA THR A 257 -4.22 21.89 -4.59
C THR A 257 -4.04 21.81 -3.07
N ALA A 258 -5.13 21.97 -2.34
CA ALA A 258 -5.26 21.47 -0.97
C ALA A 258 -6.33 20.37 -1.00
N ALA A 259 -5.87 19.12 -1.07
CA ALA A 259 -6.75 17.97 -0.99
C ALA A 259 -7.34 17.88 0.43
N THR A 260 -8.55 18.39 0.59
CA THR A 260 -9.43 17.97 1.68
C THR A 260 -9.84 16.53 1.41
N ASN A 261 -9.33 15.57 2.19
CA ASN A 261 -9.79 14.18 2.20
C ASN A 261 -11.24 14.11 2.68
N THR A 262 -12.19 14.38 1.78
CA THR A 262 -13.57 13.95 1.93
C THR A 262 -13.62 12.44 1.68
N VAL A 263 -14.00 11.67 2.69
CA VAL A 263 -14.28 10.24 2.57
C VAL A 263 -15.42 10.05 1.59
N ILE A 264 -15.12 9.65 0.36
CA ILE A 264 -16.13 9.28 -0.63
C ILE A 264 -16.53 7.83 -0.35
N LYS A 265 -17.73 7.66 0.19
CA LYS A 265 -18.32 6.33 0.41
C LYS A 265 -18.72 5.75 -0.94
N VAL A 266 -18.35 4.50 -1.21
CA VAL A 266 -18.91 3.81 -2.37
C VAL A 266 -20.30 3.27 -2.03
N SER A 267 -21.24 3.41 -2.95
CA SER A 267 -22.59 2.86 -2.84
C SER A 267 -22.64 1.34 -3.15
N GLY A 268 -21.56 0.77 -3.70
CA GLY A 268 -21.36 -0.67 -3.90
C GLY A 268 -20.76 -1.40 -2.68
N ALA A 269 -20.59 -2.72 -2.77
CA ALA A 269 -20.09 -3.61 -1.70
C ALA A 269 -18.64 -3.34 -1.21
N GLY A 270 -17.99 -2.27 -1.69
CA GLY A 270 -16.57 -1.95 -1.45
C GLY A 270 -16.27 -1.00 -0.28
N GLY A 271 -17.26 -0.48 0.45
CA GLY A 271 -17.00 0.38 1.62
C GLY A 271 -16.52 1.80 1.27
N THR A 272 -15.22 2.08 1.39
CA THR A 272 -14.62 3.41 1.11
C THR A 272 -13.68 3.29 -0.08
N LEU A 273 -13.71 4.27 -1.01
CA LEU A 273 -12.73 4.32 -2.11
C LEU A 273 -11.31 4.26 -1.56
N ASN A 274 -10.45 3.42 -2.13
CA ASN A 274 -9.02 3.39 -1.85
C ASN A 274 -8.30 4.10 -3.01
N PRO A 275 -7.90 5.38 -2.87
CA PRO A 275 -7.35 6.16 -3.97
C PRO A 275 -6.09 5.55 -4.60
N THR A 276 -5.29 4.84 -3.82
CA THR A 276 -4.09 4.15 -4.33
C THR A 276 -4.45 2.93 -5.14
N ALA A 277 -5.43 2.15 -4.67
CA ALA A 277 -5.90 0.97 -5.38
C ALA A 277 -6.64 1.37 -6.67
N VAL A 278 -7.39 2.47 -6.64
CA VAL A 278 -7.97 3.10 -7.84
C VAL A 278 -6.87 3.57 -8.81
N ALA A 279 -5.83 4.25 -8.32
CA ALA A 279 -4.73 4.72 -9.17
C ALA A 279 -3.94 3.58 -9.82
N GLU A 280 -3.85 2.43 -9.17
CA GLU A 280 -3.25 1.21 -9.72
C GLU A 280 -4.18 0.53 -10.73
N ALA A 281 -5.44 0.29 -10.34
CA ALA A 281 -6.45 -0.39 -11.14
C ALA A 281 -6.87 0.37 -12.39
N GLN A 282 -7.05 1.68 -12.25
CA GLN A 282 -7.49 2.61 -13.30
C GLN A 282 -6.33 3.49 -13.78
N LYS A 283 -5.16 2.88 -13.98
CA LYS A 283 -3.99 3.61 -14.44
C LYS A 283 -4.26 4.22 -15.81
N LYS A 284 -4.13 5.54 -15.90
CA LYS A 284 -4.26 6.28 -17.15
C LYS A 284 -3.20 5.83 -18.17
N ASP A 285 -3.66 5.50 -19.37
CA ASP A 285 -2.78 5.26 -20.52
C ASP A 285 -2.55 6.57 -21.30
N ASP A 286 -1.40 7.20 -21.02
CA ASP A 286 -0.95 8.40 -21.73
C ASP A 286 -0.31 8.08 -23.09
N THR A 287 -0.09 6.80 -23.43
CA THR A 287 0.44 6.35 -24.73
C THR A 287 -0.67 6.02 -25.74
N ALA A 288 -1.93 6.06 -25.31
CA ALA A 288 -3.06 5.69 -26.14
C ALA A 288 -3.27 6.66 -27.33
N THR A 289 -3.53 6.10 -28.50
CA THR A 289 -4.07 6.82 -29.66
C THR A 289 -5.58 6.92 -29.53
N ARG A 290 -6.08 8.14 -29.48
CA ARG A 290 -7.48 8.45 -29.19
C ARG A 290 -8.20 8.88 -30.46
N ALA A 291 -9.26 8.17 -30.82
CA ALA A 291 -10.15 8.59 -31.91
C ALA A 291 -11.07 9.74 -31.48
N ALA A 292 -11.42 9.78 -30.19
CA ALA A 292 -12.15 10.88 -29.57
C ALA A 292 -11.77 11.00 -28.08
N THR A 293 -11.95 12.19 -27.51
CA THR A 293 -11.63 12.48 -26.10
C THR A 293 -12.73 13.33 -25.49
N GLY A 294 -13.18 12.97 -24.29
CA GLY A 294 -14.21 13.68 -23.54
C GLY A 294 -15.55 13.78 -24.27
N VAL A 295 -15.93 12.74 -25.02
CA VAL A 295 -17.19 12.71 -25.77
C VAL A 295 -18.33 12.15 -24.95
N GLU A 296 -19.53 12.64 -25.22
CA GLU A 296 -20.77 12.07 -24.68
C GLU A 296 -21.26 10.95 -25.60
N ILE A 297 -21.65 9.82 -25.04
CA ILE A 297 -22.29 8.74 -25.80
C ILE A 297 -23.79 8.79 -25.49
N LYS A 298 -24.60 9.10 -26.50
CA LYS A 298 -26.04 9.36 -26.35
C LYS A 298 -26.87 8.21 -26.88
N ASP A 299 -27.93 7.83 -26.17
CA ASP A 299 -28.94 6.92 -26.70
C ASP A 299 -29.81 7.61 -27.77
N SER A 300 -30.75 6.86 -28.36
CA SER A 300 -31.66 7.40 -29.38
C SER A 300 -32.66 8.44 -28.87
N MET A 301 -32.80 8.60 -27.56
CA MET A 301 -33.59 9.66 -26.93
C MET A 301 -32.73 10.90 -26.62
N GLY A 302 -31.43 10.88 -26.92
CA GLY A 302 -30.49 11.96 -26.65
C GLY A 302 -29.99 12.00 -25.20
N SER A 303 -30.24 10.97 -24.40
CA SER A 303 -29.74 10.83 -23.02
C SER A 303 -28.34 10.22 -23.01
N CYS A 304 -27.49 10.65 -22.08
CA CYS A 304 -26.07 10.28 -22.03
C CYS A 304 -25.82 9.03 -21.18
N LEU A 305 -24.94 8.15 -21.66
CA LEU A 305 -24.25 7.19 -20.81
C LEU A 305 -23.62 7.94 -19.64
N THR A 306 -23.83 7.44 -18.43
CA THR A 306 -23.37 8.05 -17.19
C THR A 306 -22.85 6.96 -16.27
N ILE A 307 -21.73 7.24 -15.60
CA ILE A 307 -21.25 6.46 -14.47
C ILE A 307 -21.28 7.28 -13.19
N ASP A 308 -21.31 6.59 -12.07
CA ASP A 308 -21.06 7.14 -10.74
C ASP A 308 -19.81 6.44 -10.21
N GLU A 309 -18.68 7.16 -10.12
CA GLU A 309 -17.41 6.60 -9.64
C GLU A 309 -17.54 5.95 -8.26
N THR A 310 -18.52 6.39 -7.47
CA THR A 310 -18.79 5.83 -6.14
C THR A 310 -19.58 4.52 -6.19
N ALA A 311 -20.11 4.10 -7.33
CA ALA A 311 -20.95 2.90 -7.41
C ALA A 311 -20.14 1.59 -7.58
N GLY A 312 -18.82 1.67 -7.69
CA GLY A 312 -17.92 0.53 -7.83
C GLY A 312 -17.51 -0.14 -6.52
N ASP A 313 -16.56 -1.06 -6.62
CA ASP A 313 -15.81 -1.59 -5.48
C ASP A 313 -14.70 -0.62 -5.05
N PHE A 314 -13.84 -1.06 -4.11
CA PHE A 314 -12.78 -0.20 -3.56
C PHE A 314 -11.66 0.17 -4.56
N HIS A 315 -11.62 -0.45 -5.74
CA HIS A 315 -10.73 -0.15 -6.86
C HIS A 315 -11.44 0.63 -7.99
N GLU A 316 -12.68 1.08 -7.77
CA GLU A 316 -13.55 1.62 -8.84
C GLU A 316 -13.83 0.60 -9.95
N ASN A 317 -13.77 -0.69 -9.64
CA ASN A 317 -14.24 -1.72 -10.56
C ASN A 317 -15.72 -1.99 -10.37
N LEU A 318 -16.33 -2.58 -11.40
CA LEU A 318 -17.73 -2.98 -11.39
C LEU A 318 -18.69 -1.80 -11.20
N ILE A 319 -18.29 -0.59 -11.64
CA ILE A 319 -19.17 0.58 -11.61
C ILE A 319 -20.31 0.36 -12.63
N PRO A 320 -21.58 0.35 -12.21
CA PRO A 320 -22.70 0.21 -13.13
C PRO A 320 -22.79 1.37 -14.12
N VAL A 321 -23.20 1.09 -15.36
CA VAL A 321 -23.43 2.11 -16.39
C VAL A 321 -24.92 2.39 -16.52
N ALA A 322 -25.28 3.66 -16.39
CA ALA A 322 -26.64 4.15 -16.50
C ALA A 322 -26.80 5.06 -17.73
N VAL A 323 -28.04 5.41 -18.05
CA VAL A 323 -28.39 6.45 -19.02
C VAL A 323 -29.21 7.52 -18.31
N LYS A 324 -28.75 8.77 -18.36
CA LYS A 324 -29.39 9.92 -17.72
C LYS A 324 -29.45 11.10 -18.68
N ALA A 325 -30.22 12.13 -18.36
CA ALA A 325 -30.19 13.38 -19.12
C ALA A 325 -28.76 13.91 -19.19
N CYS A 326 -28.34 14.39 -20.36
CA CYS A 326 -27.02 14.96 -20.52
C CYS A 326 -26.88 16.25 -19.70
N ASP A 327 -25.96 16.26 -18.74
CA ASP A 327 -25.64 17.41 -17.89
C ASP A 327 -24.22 17.92 -18.12
N GLY A 328 -23.42 17.19 -18.92
CA GLY A 328 -22.06 17.55 -19.26
C GLY A 328 -21.05 17.26 -18.14
N SER A 329 -21.45 16.57 -17.07
CA SER A 329 -20.57 16.15 -15.98
C SER A 329 -19.48 15.19 -16.46
N ASP A 330 -18.38 15.11 -15.72
CA ASP A 330 -17.25 14.23 -16.05
C ASP A 330 -17.65 12.75 -16.09
N GLY A 331 -18.65 12.35 -15.28
CA GLY A 331 -19.23 11.00 -15.30
C GLY A 331 -19.98 10.65 -16.60
N GLN A 332 -20.20 11.61 -17.51
CA GLN A 332 -20.80 11.42 -18.83
C GLN A 332 -19.78 11.49 -19.98
N LYS A 333 -18.50 11.65 -19.66
CA LYS A 333 -17.43 11.82 -20.65
C LYS A 333 -16.65 10.51 -20.82
N PHE A 334 -16.43 10.15 -22.07
CA PHE A 334 -15.69 8.96 -22.45
C PHE A 334 -14.64 9.30 -23.51
N ASP A 335 -13.54 8.57 -23.47
CA ASP A 335 -12.52 8.56 -24.51
C ASP A 335 -12.61 7.27 -25.31
N LEU A 336 -12.25 7.34 -26.59
CA LEU A 336 -12.22 6.17 -27.48
C LEU A 336 -10.78 5.86 -27.88
N PHE A 337 -10.22 4.77 -27.38
CA PHE A 337 -8.84 4.37 -27.69
C PHE A 337 -8.84 3.35 -28.81
N THR A 338 -8.28 3.71 -29.96
CA THR A 338 -8.07 2.79 -31.10
C THR A 338 -6.72 2.10 -31.05
N LYS A 339 -5.80 2.62 -30.23
CA LYS A 339 -4.56 1.95 -29.86
C LYS A 339 -4.19 2.33 -28.43
N SER A 340 -3.71 1.40 -27.61
CA SER A 340 -3.30 1.60 -26.22
C SER A 340 -2.41 0.43 -25.76
N VAL A 341 -1.83 0.49 -24.55
CA VAL A 341 -1.15 -0.64 -23.91
C VAL A 341 -2.06 -1.87 -23.82
N HIS A 342 -3.37 -1.64 -23.72
CA HIS A 342 -4.39 -2.68 -23.66
C HIS A 342 -5.24 -2.76 -24.94
N ASN A 343 -4.83 -2.18 -26.07
CA ASN A 343 -5.55 -2.37 -27.34
C ASN A 343 -4.58 -2.19 -28.52
N ASP A 344 -4.25 -3.28 -29.18
CA ASP A 344 -3.47 -3.32 -30.41
C ASP A 344 -4.27 -3.89 -31.59
N GLN A 345 -5.57 -4.15 -31.41
CA GLN A 345 -6.42 -4.78 -32.41
C GLN A 345 -7.00 -3.76 -33.39
N ALA A 346 -6.68 -3.93 -34.68
CA ALA A 346 -7.22 -3.09 -35.74
C ALA A 346 -8.75 -3.19 -35.83
N GLY A 347 -9.42 -2.05 -36.03
CA GLY A 347 -10.88 -1.97 -36.12
C GLY A 347 -11.61 -2.20 -34.79
N LYS A 348 -10.88 -2.11 -33.66
CA LYS A 348 -11.43 -2.20 -32.30
C LYS A 348 -11.13 -0.95 -31.50
N THR A 349 -12.00 -0.66 -30.53
CA THR A 349 -11.80 0.43 -29.58
C THR A 349 -12.08 -0.02 -28.15
N LEU A 350 -11.36 0.59 -27.20
CA LEU A 350 -11.77 0.68 -25.81
C LEU A 350 -12.59 1.95 -25.63
N ILE A 351 -13.72 1.84 -24.93
CA ILE A 351 -14.49 2.98 -24.45
C ILE A 351 -14.09 3.20 -23.00
N VAL A 352 -13.38 4.29 -22.72
CA VAL A 352 -12.74 4.55 -21.43
C VAL A 352 -13.43 5.73 -20.76
N SER A 353 -13.82 5.60 -19.49
CA SER A 353 -14.35 6.74 -18.74
C SER A 353 -13.27 7.81 -18.58
N SER A 354 -13.58 9.06 -18.94
CA SER A 354 -12.66 10.17 -18.73
C SER A 354 -12.53 10.55 -17.24
N LEU A 355 -13.49 10.14 -16.41
CA LEU A 355 -13.50 10.37 -14.95
C LEU A 355 -12.58 9.39 -14.22
N THR A 356 -12.80 8.08 -14.41
CA THR A 356 -12.08 7.05 -13.66
C THR A 356 -10.88 6.49 -14.40
N ASN A 357 -10.79 6.61 -15.73
CA ASN A 357 -9.89 5.87 -16.63
C ASN A 357 -10.19 4.37 -16.76
N GLY A 358 -11.31 3.89 -16.22
CA GLY A 358 -11.77 2.52 -16.41
C GLY A 358 -12.41 2.27 -17.77
N CYS A 359 -12.33 1.04 -18.24
CA CYS A 359 -12.89 0.58 -19.51
C CYS A 359 -14.31 0.05 -19.35
N LEU A 360 -15.20 0.43 -20.26
CA LEU A 360 -16.50 -0.22 -20.42
C LEU A 360 -16.28 -1.72 -20.68
N SER A 361 -16.98 -2.55 -19.93
CA SER A 361 -16.81 -4.01 -19.92
C SER A 361 -18.14 -4.74 -19.94
N PHE A 362 -18.15 -5.88 -20.60
CA PHE A 362 -19.28 -6.81 -20.64
C PHE A 362 -18.90 -8.20 -20.13
N ASP A 363 -19.47 -8.60 -18.98
CA ASP A 363 -19.32 -9.95 -18.44
C ASP A 363 -20.65 -10.71 -18.44
N PRO A 364 -20.85 -11.67 -19.38
CA PRO A 364 -22.11 -12.42 -19.46
C PRO A 364 -22.33 -13.38 -18.28
N ARG A 365 -21.29 -13.66 -17.49
CA ARG A 365 -21.35 -14.58 -16.34
C ARG A 365 -21.98 -13.95 -15.11
N ARG A 366 -22.15 -12.63 -15.10
CA ARG A 366 -22.75 -11.92 -13.97
C ARG A 366 -24.27 -11.94 -14.06
N ASP A 367 -24.94 -12.10 -12.93
CA ASP A 367 -26.41 -12.06 -12.88
C ASP A 367 -26.96 -10.62 -12.85
N GLN A 368 -26.15 -9.65 -12.39
CA GLN A 368 -26.45 -8.22 -12.33
C GLN A 368 -25.24 -7.41 -12.85
N ASP A 369 -25.51 -6.22 -13.40
CA ASP A 369 -24.50 -5.30 -13.95
C ASP A 369 -23.58 -5.97 -14.98
N LYS A 370 -24.20 -6.69 -15.92
CA LYS A 370 -23.48 -7.32 -17.03
C LYS A 370 -22.69 -6.30 -17.85
N VAL A 371 -23.13 -5.04 -17.86
CA VAL A 371 -22.41 -3.90 -18.42
C VAL A 371 -21.95 -3.01 -17.27
N HIS A 372 -20.65 -2.76 -17.17
CA HIS A 372 -20.04 -2.00 -16.09
C HIS A 372 -18.72 -1.37 -16.55
N VAL A 373 -18.16 -0.44 -15.78
CA VAL A 373 -16.78 0.01 -15.93
C VAL A 373 -15.86 -0.84 -15.06
N PHE A 374 -14.74 -1.27 -15.63
CA PHE A 374 -13.73 -2.12 -15.01
C PHE A 374 -12.35 -1.68 -15.46
N SER A 375 -11.33 -1.98 -14.65
CA SER A 375 -9.92 -1.77 -14.98
C SER A 375 -9.61 -2.22 -16.41
N CYS A 376 -8.99 -1.34 -17.19
CA CYS A 376 -8.55 -1.67 -18.54
C CYS A 376 -7.53 -2.82 -18.47
N GLY A 377 -7.72 -3.87 -19.30
CA GLY A 377 -6.89 -5.08 -19.25
C GLY A 377 -7.53 -6.27 -18.53
N GLY A 378 -8.82 -6.19 -18.17
CA GLY A 378 -9.64 -7.34 -17.74
C GLY A 378 -9.30 -7.96 -16.37
N ARG A 379 -8.29 -7.45 -15.66
CA ARG A 379 -7.97 -7.81 -14.26
C ARG A 379 -8.24 -6.62 -13.36
N GLY A 380 -8.72 -6.87 -12.14
CA GLY A 380 -9.17 -5.81 -11.23
C GLY A 380 -8.08 -4.87 -10.72
N ASP A 381 -6.81 -5.18 -11.00
CA ASP A 381 -5.63 -4.37 -10.70
C ASP A 381 -5.07 -3.66 -11.93
N GLY A 382 -5.75 -3.74 -13.09
CA GLY A 382 -5.28 -3.14 -14.34
C GLY A 382 -4.05 -3.84 -14.98
N SER A 383 -3.51 -4.90 -14.39
CA SER A 383 -2.26 -5.53 -14.84
C SER A 383 -2.44 -6.50 -16.01
N GLY A 384 -3.67 -6.75 -16.44
CA GLY A 384 -4.00 -7.81 -17.39
C GLY A 384 -3.93 -7.38 -18.86
N GLN A 385 -4.23 -8.35 -19.73
CA GLN A 385 -4.44 -8.11 -21.16
C GLN A 385 -5.93 -7.92 -21.42
N VAL A 386 -6.27 -7.01 -22.33
CA VAL A 386 -7.66 -6.81 -22.72
C VAL A 386 -8.25 -8.13 -23.20
N THR A 387 -9.44 -8.44 -22.72
CA THR A 387 -10.25 -9.54 -23.23
C THR A 387 -11.31 -8.99 -24.15
N ASP A 388 -11.87 -9.84 -25.00
CA ASP A 388 -12.95 -9.45 -25.94
C ASP A 388 -14.18 -8.84 -25.23
N SER A 389 -14.29 -8.95 -23.90
CA SER A 389 -15.29 -8.28 -23.06
C SER A 389 -15.16 -6.75 -22.98
N GLN A 390 -14.00 -6.18 -23.30
CA GLN A 390 -13.75 -4.74 -23.24
C GLN A 390 -13.52 -4.11 -24.63
N LEU A 391 -13.50 -4.93 -25.69
CA LEU A 391 -13.27 -4.48 -27.06
C LEU A 391 -14.57 -4.32 -27.83
N PHE A 392 -14.74 -3.16 -28.47
CA PHE A 392 -15.91 -2.83 -29.29
C PHE A 392 -15.49 -2.61 -30.75
N PRO A 393 -16.27 -3.03 -31.75
CA PRO A 393 -16.02 -2.68 -33.15
C PRO A 393 -15.94 -1.17 -33.34
N PHE A 394 -14.96 -0.72 -34.14
CA PHE A 394 -14.75 0.69 -34.42
C PHE A 394 -14.39 0.95 -35.88
N SER A 395 -14.92 2.04 -36.42
CA SER A 395 -14.56 2.64 -37.70
C SER A 395 -14.73 4.15 -37.59
N ASP A 396 -14.18 4.94 -38.52
CA ASP A 396 -14.38 6.40 -38.51
C ASP A 396 -15.87 6.78 -38.63
N ALA A 397 -16.68 5.93 -39.28
CA ALA A 397 -18.13 6.10 -39.33
C ALA A 397 -18.79 6.02 -37.94
N THR A 398 -18.18 5.29 -36.99
CA THR A 398 -18.66 5.17 -35.59
C THR A 398 -18.70 6.52 -34.87
N LEU A 399 -17.86 7.49 -35.28
CA LEU A 399 -17.86 8.83 -34.69
C LEU A 399 -18.97 9.75 -35.21
N THR A 400 -19.62 9.40 -36.32
CA THR A 400 -20.53 10.31 -37.04
C THR A 400 -21.91 9.73 -37.28
N ALA A 401 -22.08 8.41 -37.19
CA ALA A 401 -23.34 7.71 -37.34
C ALA A 401 -23.80 7.07 -36.02
N ALA A 402 -25.11 7.06 -35.79
CA ALA A 402 -25.69 6.27 -34.72
C ALA A 402 -25.48 4.78 -35.02
N GLY A 403 -24.98 4.02 -34.05
CA GLY A 403 -24.70 2.61 -34.20
C GLY A 403 -24.83 1.86 -32.87
N PRO A 404 -24.91 0.52 -32.90
CA PRO A 404 -25.01 -0.27 -31.69
C PRO A 404 -23.64 -0.41 -31.01
N ILE A 405 -23.63 -0.36 -29.67
CA ILE A 405 -22.46 -0.78 -28.89
C ILE A 405 -22.56 -2.29 -28.69
N SER A 406 -21.68 -3.04 -29.35
CA SER A 406 -21.67 -4.51 -29.31
C SER A 406 -20.31 -5.01 -28.80
N PRO A 407 -20.27 -5.78 -27.69
CA PRO A 407 -19.01 -6.29 -27.14
C PRO A 407 -18.49 -7.44 -28.00
N SER A 408 -17.17 -7.54 -28.17
CA SER A 408 -16.55 -8.53 -29.08
C SER A 408 -16.70 -9.97 -28.60
N ASN A 409 -16.85 -10.20 -27.29
CA ASN A 409 -17.04 -11.53 -26.70
C ASN A 409 -18.47 -12.09 -26.82
N ALA A 410 -19.44 -11.33 -27.34
CA ALA A 410 -20.82 -11.80 -27.48
C ALA A 410 -21.47 -11.33 -28.79
N LYS A 411 -21.29 -12.14 -29.85
CA LYS A 411 -21.92 -11.90 -31.16
C LYS A 411 -23.45 -11.83 -31.03
N GLY A 412 -24.06 -10.85 -31.69
CA GLY A 412 -25.50 -10.64 -31.68
C GLY A 412 -26.03 -10.06 -30.36
N THR A 413 -25.16 -9.60 -29.46
CA THR A 413 -25.54 -8.83 -28.27
C THR A 413 -25.21 -7.36 -28.47
N CYS A 414 -26.16 -6.49 -28.16
CA CYS A 414 -25.97 -5.04 -28.12
C CYS A 414 -26.40 -4.50 -26.77
N PHE A 415 -25.86 -3.35 -26.41
CA PHE A 415 -26.35 -2.61 -25.27
C PHE A 415 -27.65 -1.90 -25.63
N VAL A 416 -28.58 -1.85 -24.67
CA VAL A 416 -29.86 -1.14 -24.77
C VAL A 416 -30.10 -0.35 -23.51
N ASN A 417 -30.72 0.82 -23.64
CA ASN A 417 -31.28 1.53 -22.50
C ASN A 417 -32.61 0.86 -22.10
N ILE A 418 -32.67 0.29 -20.89
CA ILE A 418 -33.90 -0.20 -20.28
C ILE A 418 -34.10 0.56 -18.97
N ASN A 419 -35.08 1.47 -18.95
CA ASN A 419 -35.45 2.26 -17.77
C ASN A 419 -34.26 2.99 -17.11
N GLY A 420 -33.34 3.54 -17.91
CA GLY A 420 -32.17 4.28 -17.42
C GLY A 420 -30.98 3.41 -17.04
N SER A 421 -31.05 2.10 -17.24
CA SER A 421 -29.93 1.17 -17.07
C SER A 421 -29.46 0.64 -18.42
N VAL A 422 -28.14 0.51 -18.61
CA VAL A 422 -27.57 -0.12 -19.80
C VAL A 422 -27.55 -1.64 -19.60
N GLN A 423 -28.32 -2.36 -20.41
CA GLN A 423 -28.47 -3.81 -20.32
C GLN A 423 -28.12 -4.49 -21.65
N PRO A 424 -27.63 -5.74 -21.64
CA PRO A 424 -27.44 -6.50 -22.86
C PRO A 424 -28.79 -7.00 -23.41
N SER A 425 -28.96 -6.93 -24.73
CA SER A 425 -30.10 -7.51 -25.45
C SER A 425 -29.65 -8.09 -26.79
N ASN A 426 -30.43 -9.04 -27.30
CA ASN A 426 -30.19 -9.59 -28.64
C ASN A 426 -30.43 -8.51 -29.70
N CYS A 427 -29.55 -8.43 -30.70
CA CYS A 427 -29.65 -7.46 -31.78
C CYS A 427 -29.14 -8.02 -33.11
N ASP A 428 -29.69 -7.48 -34.20
CA ASP A 428 -29.07 -7.52 -35.51
C ASP A 428 -28.19 -6.28 -35.65
N VAL A 429 -26.87 -6.45 -35.60
CA VAL A 429 -25.93 -5.32 -35.73
C VAL A 429 -25.99 -4.65 -37.10
N ALA A 430 -26.52 -5.32 -38.13
CA ALA A 430 -26.73 -4.73 -39.45
C ALA A 430 -28.01 -3.88 -39.50
N ASN A 431 -29.02 -4.23 -38.70
CA ASN A 431 -30.31 -3.53 -38.62
C ASN A 431 -30.76 -3.38 -37.15
N PRO A 432 -30.03 -2.61 -36.34
CA PRO A 432 -30.34 -2.43 -34.92
C PRO A 432 -31.68 -1.70 -34.73
N ALA A 433 -32.43 -2.09 -33.70
CA ALA A 433 -33.63 -1.37 -33.30
C ALA A 433 -33.29 0.05 -32.82
N ALA A 434 -34.23 0.98 -32.88
CA ALA A 434 -33.98 2.37 -32.49
C ALA A 434 -33.45 2.51 -31.05
N ASN A 435 -33.91 1.68 -30.11
CA ASN A 435 -33.44 1.67 -28.71
C ASN A 435 -32.07 0.97 -28.51
N GLN A 436 -31.47 0.43 -29.56
CA GLN A 436 -30.13 -0.17 -29.59
C GLN A 436 -29.08 0.78 -30.15
N LEU A 437 -29.49 1.96 -30.64
CA LEU A 437 -28.61 2.92 -31.28
C LEU A 437 -28.04 3.91 -30.27
N PHE A 438 -26.72 4.09 -30.35
CA PHE A 438 -25.99 5.14 -29.64
C PHE A 438 -25.24 6.03 -30.62
N THR A 439 -25.16 7.31 -30.30
CA THR A 439 -24.44 8.32 -31.09
C THR A 439 -23.31 8.90 -30.26
N ILE A 440 -22.12 9.01 -30.83
CA ILE A 440 -20.97 9.65 -30.18
C ILE A 440 -21.03 11.14 -30.49
N GLY A 441 -21.19 11.97 -29.46
CA GLY A 441 -21.28 13.42 -29.59
C GLY A 441 -19.93 14.06 -29.97
N SER A 442 -19.98 15.19 -30.68
CA SER A 442 -18.78 15.93 -31.09
C SER A 442 -17.99 16.43 -29.87
N ALA A 443 -16.67 16.19 -29.88
CA ALA A 443 -15.75 16.63 -28.84
C ALA A 443 -15.78 18.16 -28.65
N SER A 444 -15.72 18.60 -27.39
CA SER A 444 -15.47 20.01 -27.08
C SER A 444 -13.99 20.34 -27.28
N GLY A 445 -13.64 20.67 -28.53
CA GLY A 445 -12.47 21.48 -28.92
C GLY A 445 -11.07 21.09 -28.43
N SER A 446 -10.31 20.39 -29.28
CA SER A 446 -8.98 20.80 -29.77
C SER A 446 -8.51 19.85 -30.87
N ALA A 447 -8.32 20.40 -32.08
CA ALA A 447 -7.94 19.67 -33.27
C ALA A 447 -6.50 19.17 -33.21
N ALA A 448 -6.31 17.90 -33.61
CA ALA A 448 -5.00 17.32 -33.91
C ALA A 448 -4.46 17.88 -35.24
N SER A 449 -3.15 18.08 -35.32
CA SER A 449 -2.43 18.23 -36.60
C SER A 449 -1.42 17.10 -36.78
N ASN A 450 -1.62 16.33 -37.85
CA ASN A 450 -0.82 15.21 -38.36
C ASN A 450 0.61 15.57 -38.75
N ALA A 451 1.52 14.58 -38.70
CA ALA A 451 2.11 13.90 -39.88
C ALA A 451 3.58 13.50 -39.67
N GLY A 452 3.92 12.27 -40.05
CA GLY A 452 5.30 11.81 -40.16
C GLY A 452 5.44 10.30 -40.36
N ALA A 453 4.96 9.79 -41.50
CA ALA A 453 5.14 8.41 -41.91
C ALA A 453 6.61 8.05 -42.19
N ALA A 454 7.03 6.84 -41.82
CA ALA A 454 8.13 6.14 -42.48
C ALA A 454 7.94 4.61 -42.36
N SER A 455 7.78 3.98 -43.53
CA SER A 455 7.76 2.53 -43.75
C SER A 455 9.04 1.86 -43.26
N THR A 456 8.93 0.67 -42.67
CA THR A 456 9.93 -0.39 -42.87
C THR A 456 9.28 -1.77 -42.75
N THR A 457 9.28 -2.47 -43.87
CA THR A 457 8.99 -3.90 -44.04
C THR A 457 10.10 -4.73 -43.39
N LEU A 458 9.78 -5.83 -42.66
CA LEU A 458 10.28 -7.19 -42.93
C LEU A 458 10.04 -8.21 -41.79
N VAL A 459 9.55 -9.37 -42.23
CA VAL A 459 9.78 -10.75 -41.76
C VAL A 459 8.97 -11.31 -40.58
N GLN A 460 7.96 -12.06 -41.00
CA GLN A 460 7.20 -13.10 -40.32
C GLN A 460 8.09 -14.25 -39.82
N ARG A 461 7.98 -14.61 -38.54
CA ARG A 461 8.45 -15.90 -37.99
C ARG A 461 7.29 -16.59 -37.26
N ALA A 462 7.14 -17.88 -37.53
CA ALA A 462 6.04 -18.73 -37.09
C ALA A 462 5.94 -18.89 -35.55
N PRO A 463 4.73 -19.10 -34.99
CA PRO A 463 4.50 -19.19 -33.55
C PRO A 463 5.01 -20.51 -32.95
N ALA A 464 5.68 -20.42 -31.81
CA ALA A 464 5.97 -21.56 -30.95
C ALA A 464 4.71 -21.92 -30.13
N ALA A 465 4.49 -23.22 -29.95
CA ALA A 465 3.29 -23.80 -29.36
C ALA A 465 3.02 -23.32 -27.92
N THR A 466 1.79 -22.85 -27.71
CA THR A 466 1.24 -22.51 -26.39
C THR A 466 0.75 -23.77 -25.70
N THR A 467 1.41 -24.21 -24.62
CA THR A 467 0.83 -25.15 -23.67
C THR A 467 -0.10 -24.38 -22.72
N THR A 468 -1.40 -24.58 -22.90
CA THR A 468 -2.46 -24.06 -22.04
C THR A 468 -2.39 -24.75 -20.67
N ALA A 469 -2.02 -24.01 -19.62
CA ALA A 469 -2.16 -24.48 -18.25
C ALA A 469 -3.62 -24.31 -17.79
N THR A 470 -4.30 -25.43 -17.60
CA THR A 470 -5.65 -25.53 -17.04
C THR A 470 -5.65 -25.06 -15.59
N ALA A 471 -6.45 -24.04 -15.28
CA ALA A 471 -6.65 -23.56 -13.91
C ALA A 471 -7.27 -24.67 -13.05
N THR A 472 -6.52 -25.13 -12.04
CA THR A 472 -7.02 -26.06 -11.04
C THR A 472 -7.48 -25.27 -9.82
N THR A 473 -8.58 -25.72 -9.24
CA THR A 473 -9.30 -25.16 -8.08
C THR A 473 -8.39 -24.81 -6.90
N THR A 474 -8.62 -23.64 -6.29
CA THR A 474 -7.87 -23.10 -5.14
C THR A 474 -8.12 -23.89 -3.86
N THR A 475 -7.45 -25.03 -3.71
CA THR A 475 -7.23 -25.64 -2.40
C THR A 475 -6.17 -24.84 -1.64
N LYS A 476 -6.47 -24.52 -0.38
CA LYS A 476 -5.56 -23.81 0.53
C LYS A 476 -4.30 -24.66 0.74
N ILE A 477 -3.17 -24.26 0.17
CA ILE A 477 -1.88 -24.93 0.35
C ILE A 477 -1.30 -24.50 1.71
N LYS A 478 -1.05 -25.47 2.60
CA LYS A 478 -0.37 -25.22 3.88
C LYS A 478 1.12 -25.02 3.63
N VAL A 479 1.72 -24.05 4.33
CA VAL A 479 3.18 -23.92 4.38
C VAL A 479 3.73 -24.42 5.71
N SER A 480 4.95 -24.96 5.70
CA SER A 480 5.60 -25.54 6.88
C SER A 480 6.48 -24.55 7.66
N GLY A 481 6.80 -23.39 7.08
CA GLY A 481 7.43 -22.27 7.80
C GLY A 481 6.44 -21.56 8.75
N ALA A 482 6.91 -20.62 9.57
CA ALA A 482 6.16 -19.95 10.65
C ALA A 482 4.90 -19.12 10.24
N GLY A 483 4.27 -19.40 9.10
CA GLY A 483 3.21 -18.60 8.50
C GLY A 483 2.09 -19.40 7.81
N GLY A 484 1.41 -20.31 8.51
CA GLY A 484 0.03 -20.69 8.18
C GLY A 484 -0.25 -21.20 6.76
N THR A 485 -1.20 -20.57 6.07
CA THR A 485 -1.64 -20.91 4.69
C THR A 485 -0.98 -19.94 3.71
N LEU A 486 -0.54 -20.42 2.53
CA LEU A 486 -0.07 -19.55 1.45
C LEU A 486 -1.07 -18.42 1.20
N ASN A 487 -0.56 -17.19 1.09
CA ASN A 487 -1.35 -16.06 0.66
C ASN A 487 -0.91 -15.65 -0.76
N PRO A 488 -1.65 -16.06 -1.81
CA PRO A 488 -1.25 -15.84 -3.20
C PRO A 488 -1.02 -14.37 -3.56
N THR A 489 -1.76 -13.43 -2.96
CA THR A 489 -1.55 -12.00 -3.24
C THR A 489 -0.27 -11.50 -2.60
N ALA A 490 0.03 -11.94 -1.37
CA ALA A 490 1.26 -11.59 -0.68
C ALA A 490 2.51 -12.23 -1.32
N VAL A 491 2.35 -13.42 -1.93
CA VAL A 491 3.38 -14.06 -2.77
C VAL A 491 3.59 -13.26 -4.05
N ALA A 492 2.51 -12.88 -4.76
CA ALA A 492 2.62 -12.11 -6.01
C ALA A 492 3.29 -10.74 -5.80
N GLU A 493 2.99 -10.08 -4.68
CA GLU A 493 3.64 -8.84 -4.25
C GLU A 493 5.13 -9.06 -3.95
N SER A 494 5.44 -10.03 -3.09
CA SER A 494 6.81 -10.27 -2.62
C SER A 494 7.73 -10.90 -3.66
N GLN A 495 7.21 -11.71 -4.57
CA GLN A 495 7.99 -12.42 -5.59
C GLN A 495 7.68 -11.89 -6.99
N LYS A 496 7.60 -10.57 -7.13
CA LYS A 496 7.33 -9.93 -8.42
C LYS A 496 8.47 -10.20 -9.40
N LYS A 497 8.12 -10.83 -10.53
CA LYS A 497 9.08 -11.09 -11.60
C LYS A 497 9.51 -9.78 -12.27
N ASP A 498 10.81 -9.52 -12.30
CA ASP A 498 11.37 -8.45 -13.10
C ASP A 498 11.43 -8.88 -14.58
N LEU A 499 10.51 -8.32 -15.37
CA LEU A 499 10.42 -8.55 -16.82
C LEU A 499 11.41 -7.69 -17.61
N THR A 500 12.03 -6.69 -16.97
CA THR A 500 13.04 -5.81 -17.59
C THR A 500 14.47 -6.33 -17.38
N ALA A 501 14.62 -7.39 -16.59
CA ALA A 501 15.90 -7.97 -16.25
C ALA A 501 16.65 -8.53 -17.46
N THR A 502 17.95 -8.24 -17.54
CA THR A 502 18.90 -8.96 -18.38
C THR A 502 19.35 -10.23 -17.65
N ARG A 503 19.16 -11.38 -18.30
CA ARG A 503 19.48 -12.70 -17.76
C ARG A 503 20.69 -13.28 -18.49
N ALA A 504 21.73 -13.64 -17.76
CA ALA A 504 22.87 -14.38 -18.28
C ALA A 504 22.48 -15.85 -18.54
N ALA A 505 21.61 -16.41 -17.70
CA ALA A 505 21.05 -17.74 -17.87
C ALA A 505 19.60 -17.80 -17.33
N THR A 506 18.77 -18.69 -17.86
CA THR A 506 17.37 -18.87 -17.46
C THR A 506 17.06 -20.35 -17.37
N GLY A 507 16.42 -20.78 -16.28
CA GLY A 507 15.99 -22.16 -16.08
C GLY A 507 17.12 -23.18 -15.97
N VAL A 508 18.29 -22.76 -15.46
CA VAL A 508 19.47 -23.64 -15.28
C VAL A 508 19.42 -24.37 -13.95
N GLN A 509 20.02 -25.56 -13.88
CA GLN A 509 20.31 -26.25 -12.63
C GLN A 509 21.68 -25.82 -12.09
N ILE A 510 21.79 -25.72 -10.78
CA ILE A 510 23.07 -25.45 -10.09
C ILE A 510 23.46 -26.74 -9.36
N LYS A 511 24.53 -27.38 -9.82
CA LYS A 511 25.00 -28.67 -9.28
C LYS A 511 26.13 -28.48 -8.28
N SER A 512 26.04 -29.11 -7.12
CA SER A 512 27.16 -29.22 -6.19
C SER A 512 28.23 -30.18 -6.72
N SER A 513 29.41 -30.15 -6.11
CA SER A 513 30.56 -30.97 -6.50
C SER A 513 30.32 -32.49 -6.47
N ASP A 514 29.35 -32.96 -5.68
CA ASP A 514 28.90 -34.35 -5.60
C ASP A 514 27.81 -34.70 -6.63
N GLY A 515 27.49 -33.78 -7.56
CA GLY A 515 26.57 -33.99 -8.68
C GLY A 515 25.09 -33.83 -8.35
N GLN A 516 24.75 -33.39 -7.13
CA GLN A 516 23.39 -33.08 -6.70
C GLN A 516 23.00 -31.66 -7.10
N CYS A 517 21.71 -31.36 -7.21
CA CYS A 517 21.18 -30.06 -7.61
C CYS A 517 20.64 -29.26 -6.43
N LEU A 518 20.81 -27.94 -6.46
CA LEU A 518 20.02 -27.05 -5.61
C LEU A 518 18.54 -27.26 -5.88
N SER A 519 17.74 -27.33 -4.82
CA SER A 519 16.30 -27.61 -4.89
C SER A 519 15.54 -26.82 -3.84
N ILE A 520 14.33 -26.38 -4.17
CA ILE A 520 13.44 -25.69 -3.25
C ILE A 520 12.08 -26.39 -3.18
N ASP A 521 11.48 -26.33 -1.99
CA ASP A 521 10.06 -26.60 -1.79
C ASP A 521 9.35 -25.26 -1.54
N PRO A 522 8.52 -24.76 -2.49
CA PRO A 522 7.84 -23.47 -2.32
C PRO A 522 6.92 -23.45 -1.09
N THR A 523 6.48 -24.62 -0.61
CA THR A 523 5.63 -24.72 0.58
C THR A 523 6.44 -24.65 1.90
N ALA A 524 7.77 -24.66 1.84
CA ALA A 524 8.61 -24.57 3.03
C ALA A 524 8.83 -23.12 3.52
N GLY A 525 8.34 -22.13 2.77
CA GLY A 525 8.42 -20.72 3.13
C GLY A 525 7.39 -20.29 4.18
N ASN A 526 7.35 -18.98 4.44
CA ASN A 526 6.24 -18.35 5.17
C ASN A 526 5.05 -18.04 4.24
N PHE A 527 4.03 -17.36 4.75
CA PHE A 527 2.81 -17.02 3.98
C PHE A 527 3.06 -16.19 2.70
N ARG A 528 4.25 -15.59 2.54
CA ARG A 528 4.71 -14.83 1.36
C ARG A 528 5.76 -15.60 0.53
N GLU A 529 5.94 -16.90 0.77
CA GLU A 529 7.02 -17.69 0.15
C GLU A 529 8.44 -17.13 0.42
N ASN A 530 8.60 -16.38 1.51
CA ASN A 530 9.92 -15.98 2.00
C ASN A 530 10.49 -17.01 2.97
N LEU A 531 11.81 -16.99 3.13
CA LEU A 531 12.55 -17.90 4.02
C LEU A 531 12.39 -19.37 3.61
N ILE A 532 12.23 -19.64 2.31
CA ILE A 532 12.23 -21.02 1.79
C ILE A 532 13.65 -21.58 1.93
N PRO A 533 13.87 -22.68 2.67
CA PRO A 533 15.17 -23.33 2.72
C PRO A 533 15.60 -23.84 1.34
N VAL A 534 16.90 -23.77 1.05
CA VAL A 534 17.47 -24.37 -0.17
C VAL A 534 18.12 -25.70 0.19
N ALA A 535 17.57 -26.78 -0.37
CA ALA A 535 18.10 -28.12 -0.24
C ALA A 535 19.11 -28.42 -1.36
N VAL A 536 19.87 -29.48 -1.16
CA VAL A 536 20.70 -30.12 -2.19
C VAL A 536 20.20 -31.55 -2.33
N ALA A 537 19.69 -31.89 -3.52
CA ALA A 537 18.99 -33.15 -3.77
C ALA A 537 19.39 -33.76 -5.13
N ALA A 538 18.99 -35.01 -5.38
CA ALA A 538 19.21 -35.62 -6.68
C ALA A 538 18.61 -34.76 -7.81
N CYS A 539 19.38 -34.55 -8.88
CA CYS A 539 18.92 -33.78 -10.03
C CYS A 539 17.78 -34.52 -10.74
N ASP A 540 16.58 -33.93 -10.74
CA ASP A 540 15.38 -34.50 -11.37
C ASP A 540 14.82 -33.61 -12.49
N GLY A 541 15.33 -32.38 -12.63
CA GLY A 541 14.92 -31.43 -13.65
C GLY A 541 13.60 -30.73 -13.36
N SER A 542 13.03 -30.90 -12.16
CA SER A 542 11.81 -30.22 -11.72
C SER A 542 11.98 -28.70 -11.66
N ASP A 543 10.87 -27.97 -11.75
CA ASP A 543 10.87 -26.49 -11.67
C ASP A 543 11.48 -25.97 -10.36
N GLY A 544 11.39 -26.74 -9.27
CA GLY A 544 12.02 -26.43 -7.99
C GLY A 544 13.56 -26.48 -8.01
N GLN A 545 14.17 -27.02 -9.07
CA GLN A 545 15.61 -27.07 -9.28
C GLN A 545 16.12 -26.08 -10.34
N LYS A 546 15.24 -25.24 -10.88
CA LYS A 546 15.57 -24.29 -11.93
C LYS A 546 15.77 -22.88 -11.39
N PHE A 547 16.85 -22.26 -11.83
CA PHE A 547 17.27 -20.93 -11.41
C PHE A 547 17.63 -20.06 -12.61
N ASP A 548 17.45 -18.75 -12.45
CA ASP A 548 17.85 -17.72 -13.39
C ASP A 548 19.00 -16.90 -12.80
N PHE A 549 19.92 -16.44 -13.65
CA PHE A 549 21.02 -15.55 -13.28
C PHE A 549 20.74 -14.17 -13.88
N VAL A 550 20.38 -13.20 -13.03
CA VAL A 550 20.06 -11.83 -13.43
C VAL A 550 21.23 -10.90 -13.15
N THR A 551 21.90 -10.44 -14.21
CA THR A 551 23.08 -9.55 -14.13
C THR A 551 22.71 -8.08 -14.21
N LYS A 552 21.48 -7.75 -14.61
CA LYS A 552 20.94 -6.39 -14.58
C LYS A 552 19.42 -6.41 -14.45
N GLY A 553 18.83 -5.52 -13.66
CA GLY A 553 17.38 -5.41 -13.50
C GLY A 553 16.98 -4.36 -12.46
N VAL A 554 15.70 -4.26 -12.14
CA VAL A 554 15.12 -3.39 -11.09
C VAL A 554 15.86 -3.56 -9.77
N HIS A 555 16.22 -4.80 -9.43
CA HIS A 555 16.94 -5.14 -8.20
C HIS A 555 18.41 -5.50 -8.45
N ASN A 556 18.98 -5.36 -9.65
CA ASN A 556 20.42 -5.52 -9.83
C ASN A 556 20.99 -4.41 -10.71
N ASP A 557 21.69 -3.47 -10.08
CA ASP A 557 22.38 -2.35 -10.73
C ASP A 557 23.91 -2.44 -10.58
N LYS A 558 24.46 -3.56 -10.11
CA LYS A 558 25.88 -3.73 -9.80
C LYS A 558 26.58 -4.53 -10.89
N ALA A 559 27.54 -3.89 -11.57
CA ALA A 559 28.39 -4.57 -12.53
C ALA A 559 29.22 -5.69 -11.86
N GLY A 560 29.37 -6.82 -12.56
CA GLY A 560 30.11 -7.98 -12.05
C GLY A 560 29.40 -8.72 -10.90
N GLN A 561 28.08 -8.52 -10.75
CA GLN A 561 27.26 -9.18 -9.73
C GLN A 561 26.00 -9.77 -10.38
N THR A 562 25.48 -10.83 -9.79
CA THR A 562 24.24 -11.48 -10.22
C THR A 562 23.30 -11.69 -9.05
N LEU A 563 22.00 -11.68 -9.36
CA LEU A 563 20.97 -12.27 -8.53
C LEU A 563 20.72 -13.69 -9.03
N ILE A 564 20.71 -14.66 -8.11
CA ILE A 564 20.31 -16.04 -8.40
C ILE A 564 18.86 -16.18 -7.98
N ILE A 565 17.97 -16.39 -8.94
CA ILE A 565 16.51 -16.32 -8.74
C ILE A 565 15.90 -17.69 -9.02
N SER A 566 15.04 -18.20 -8.15
CA SER A 566 14.27 -19.41 -8.48
C SER A 566 13.31 -19.13 -9.62
N SER A 567 13.34 -19.96 -10.67
CA SER A 567 12.44 -19.82 -11.82
C SER A 567 10.98 -20.16 -11.45
N LEU A 568 10.77 -20.95 -10.39
CA LEU A 568 9.44 -21.34 -9.88
C LEU A 568 8.78 -20.24 -9.05
N THR A 569 9.50 -19.67 -8.08
CA THR A 569 8.92 -18.70 -7.14
C THR A 569 9.22 -17.26 -7.49
N ASN A 570 10.26 -16.97 -8.28
CA ASN A 570 10.89 -15.65 -8.46
C ASN A 570 11.59 -15.09 -7.22
N GLY A 571 11.80 -15.90 -6.18
CA GLY A 571 12.58 -15.52 -5.01
C GLY A 571 14.08 -15.54 -5.26
N CYS A 572 14.80 -14.59 -4.67
CA CYS A 572 16.24 -14.44 -4.72
C CYS A 572 16.93 -15.28 -3.64
N LEU A 573 18.00 -15.97 -4.02
CA LEU A 573 18.91 -16.61 -3.07
C LEU A 573 19.51 -15.55 -2.15
N SER A 574 19.43 -15.78 -0.83
CA SER A 574 19.77 -14.81 0.19
C SER A 574 20.59 -15.45 1.31
N PHE A 575 21.57 -14.68 1.80
CA PHE A 575 22.42 -15.04 2.93
C PHE A 575 22.26 -14.09 4.12
N ASP A 576 21.82 -14.61 5.27
CA ASP A 576 21.78 -13.88 6.54
C ASP A 576 22.53 -14.64 7.64
N ALA A 577 23.77 -14.22 7.90
CA ALA A 577 24.63 -14.78 8.95
C ALA A 577 24.03 -14.72 10.37
N ARG A 578 22.97 -13.92 10.59
CA ARG A 578 22.33 -13.75 11.91
C ARG A 578 21.16 -14.72 12.12
N LYS A 579 20.78 -15.50 11.11
CA LYS A 579 19.61 -16.38 11.13
C LYS A 579 20.02 -17.83 11.29
N ALA A 580 19.12 -18.62 11.91
CA ALA A 580 19.28 -20.07 12.01
C ALA A 580 19.25 -20.76 10.63
N LEU A 581 18.50 -20.19 9.67
CA LEU A 581 18.55 -20.54 8.25
C LEU A 581 19.45 -19.52 7.54
N THR A 582 20.74 -19.82 7.46
CA THR A 582 21.74 -18.90 6.89
C THR A 582 21.57 -18.69 5.39
N VAL A 583 21.12 -19.71 4.65
CA VAL A 583 20.85 -19.65 3.20
C VAL A 583 19.39 -20.01 2.92
N HIS A 584 18.68 -19.15 2.19
CA HIS A 584 17.25 -19.30 1.90
C HIS A 584 16.85 -18.49 0.67
N LEU A 585 15.68 -18.76 0.08
CA LEU A 585 15.05 -17.82 -0.83
C LEU A 585 14.29 -16.74 -0.06
N PHE A 586 14.43 -15.53 -0.56
CA PHE A 586 13.75 -14.36 -0.05
C PHE A 586 13.37 -13.46 -1.22
N SER A 587 12.33 -12.66 -1.04
CA SER A 587 11.92 -11.62 -1.97
C SER A 587 13.10 -10.79 -2.45
N CYS A 588 13.19 -10.60 -3.76
CA CYS A 588 14.24 -9.81 -4.38
C CYS A 588 14.11 -8.33 -3.95
N GLY A 589 15.22 -7.73 -3.53
CA GLY A 589 15.21 -6.35 -3.00
C GLY A 589 15.34 -6.25 -1.48
N GLY A 590 15.68 -7.35 -0.79
CA GLY A 590 16.06 -7.36 0.63
C GLY A 590 14.93 -7.05 1.64
N ARG A 591 13.72 -6.73 1.18
CA ARG A 591 12.50 -6.55 2.00
C ARG A 591 11.52 -7.69 1.73
N ALA A 592 10.70 -8.03 2.73
CA ALA A 592 9.81 -9.19 2.67
C ALA A 592 8.66 -9.05 1.66
N ASP A 593 8.41 -7.84 1.18
CA ASP A 593 7.35 -7.45 0.25
C ASP A 593 7.89 -7.13 -1.16
N GLY A 594 9.21 -7.25 -1.40
CA GLY A 594 9.83 -6.94 -2.69
C GLY A 594 10.01 -5.46 -2.99
N SER A 595 9.59 -4.55 -2.10
CA SER A 595 9.61 -3.10 -2.34
C SER A 595 10.99 -2.44 -2.13
N GLY A 596 12.03 -3.23 -1.88
CA GLY A 596 13.35 -2.73 -1.49
C GLY A 596 14.41 -2.72 -2.58
N LYS A 597 15.56 -2.11 -2.26
CA LYS A 597 16.79 -2.24 -3.05
C LYS A 597 17.52 -3.50 -2.62
N VAL A 598 18.12 -4.19 -3.58
CA VAL A 598 18.95 -5.37 -3.28
C VAL A 598 20.01 -5.04 -2.24
N THR A 599 20.14 -5.93 -1.27
CA THR A 599 21.20 -5.87 -0.27
C THR A 599 22.33 -6.78 -0.69
N SER A 600 23.54 -6.53 -0.19
CA SER A 600 24.70 -7.39 -0.45
C SER A 600 24.51 -8.86 0.00
N SER A 601 23.47 -9.16 0.76
CA SER A 601 23.05 -10.52 1.10
C SER A 601 22.47 -11.34 -0.06
N GLN A 602 22.07 -10.70 -1.15
CA GLN A 602 21.45 -11.37 -2.31
C GLN A 602 22.32 -11.28 -3.57
N LEU A 603 23.45 -10.57 -3.52
CA LEU A 603 24.34 -10.37 -4.65
C LEU A 603 25.52 -11.33 -4.60
N PHE A 604 25.82 -11.96 -5.72
CA PHE A 604 26.94 -12.88 -5.90
C PHE A 604 27.88 -12.36 -7.01
N PRO A 605 29.21 -12.33 -6.79
CA PRO A 605 30.16 -11.98 -7.85
C PRO A 605 29.98 -12.89 -9.05
N PHE A 606 29.90 -12.34 -10.27
CA PHE A 606 29.60 -13.13 -11.46
C PHE A 606 30.15 -12.48 -12.74
N VAL A 607 30.71 -13.32 -13.61
CA VAL A 607 31.06 -13.02 -15.00
C VAL A 607 30.49 -14.11 -15.91
N ASP A 608 30.22 -13.80 -17.18
CA ASP A 608 29.57 -14.77 -18.08
C ASP A 608 30.37 -16.08 -18.26
N ALA A 609 31.70 -16.02 -18.12
CA ALA A 609 32.57 -17.20 -18.14
C ALA A 609 32.29 -18.20 -17.01
N ASP A 610 31.63 -17.76 -15.92
CA ASP A 610 31.25 -18.62 -14.80
C ASP A 610 30.13 -19.61 -15.18
N LEU A 611 29.41 -19.39 -16.29
CA LEU A 611 28.42 -20.36 -16.80
C LEU A 611 29.08 -21.66 -17.30
N ASP A 612 30.34 -21.58 -17.74
CA ASP A 612 31.06 -22.69 -18.37
C ASP A 612 32.14 -23.31 -17.45
N ALA A 613 32.26 -22.83 -16.21
CA ALA A 613 33.29 -23.25 -15.25
C ALA A 613 32.71 -23.54 -13.86
N PRO A 614 33.41 -24.33 -13.03
CA PRO A 614 33.07 -24.44 -11.61
C PRO A 614 33.10 -23.06 -10.94
N TYR A 615 32.01 -22.73 -10.26
CA TYR A 615 31.70 -21.42 -9.71
C TYR A 615 31.48 -21.51 -8.20
N ALA A 616 32.14 -20.64 -7.43
CA ALA A 616 31.96 -20.56 -5.99
C ALA A 616 30.82 -19.59 -5.64
N LEU A 617 29.79 -20.12 -4.98
CA LEU A 617 28.67 -19.30 -4.49
C LEU A 617 29.09 -18.52 -3.25
N THR A 618 29.54 -17.29 -3.46
CA THR A 618 30.03 -16.39 -2.41
C THR A 618 29.12 -15.16 -2.30
N PRO A 619 28.34 -15.01 -1.21
CA PRO A 619 27.47 -13.85 -1.07
C PRO A 619 28.30 -12.59 -0.77
N SER A 620 27.95 -11.46 -1.38
CA SER A 620 28.74 -10.22 -1.28
C SER A 620 28.87 -9.66 0.14
N ASN A 621 27.94 -9.98 1.05
CA ASN A 621 28.03 -9.62 2.47
C ASN A 621 28.80 -10.65 3.32
N GLY A 622 29.11 -11.83 2.80
CA GLY A 622 29.82 -12.91 3.48
C GLY A 622 31.29 -12.94 3.10
N LYS A 623 32.08 -11.94 3.53
CA LYS A 623 33.53 -11.93 3.29
C LYS A 623 34.16 -13.23 3.81
N GLY A 624 34.76 -14.01 2.92
CA GLY A 624 35.38 -15.29 3.26
C GLY A 624 34.38 -16.41 3.54
N VAL A 625 33.16 -16.34 2.99
CA VAL A 625 32.13 -17.38 3.15
C VAL A 625 31.78 -17.97 1.80
N CYS A 626 31.81 -19.31 1.71
CA CYS A 626 31.34 -20.08 0.56
C CYS A 626 30.14 -20.93 0.94
N PHE A 627 29.25 -21.16 -0.01
CA PHE A 627 28.22 -22.18 0.18
C PHE A 627 28.77 -23.58 -0.11
N VAL A 628 28.21 -24.56 0.60
CA VAL A 628 28.55 -25.98 0.46
C VAL A 628 27.30 -26.83 0.62
N ASN A 629 27.30 -28.01 0.01
CA ASN A 629 26.37 -29.05 0.39
C ASN A 629 26.77 -29.61 1.77
N LYS A 630 25.93 -29.40 2.78
CA LYS A 630 26.09 -29.99 4.12
C LYS A 630 24.91 -30.90 4.42
N ASN A 631 25.09 -32.19 4.14
CA ASN A 631 24.08 -33.23 4.39
C ASN A 631 22.72 -32.95 3.70
N GLY A 632 22.74 -32.52 2.44
CA GLY A 632 21.52 -32.26 1.66
C GLY A 632 20.87 -30.90 1.92
N ILE A 633 21.55 -30.02 2.66
CA ILE A 633 21.12 -28.63 2.89
C ILE A 633 22.22 -27.71 2.37
N LEU A 634 21.84 -26.64 1.67
CA LEU A 634 22.79 -25.60 1.29
C LEU A 634 23.17 -24.82 2.54
N SER A 635 24.41 -24.98 2.98
CA SER A 635 24.98 -24.35 4.18
C SER A 635 26.14 -23.46 3.77
N ASN A 636 26.70 -22.73 4.72
CA ASN A 636 27.90 -21.93 4.54
C ASN A 636 29.09 -22.47 5.37
N VAL A 637 30.31 -22.19 4.90
CA VAL A 637 31.60 -22.42 5.59
C VAL A 637 32.51 -21.23 5.35
N ASP A 638 33.54 -21.08 6.18
CA ASP A 638 34.63 -20.15 5.91
C ASP A 638 35.50 -20.69 4.77
N CYS A 639 35.84 -19.87 3.79
CA CYS A 639 36.62 -20.26 2.60
C CYS A 639 37.52 -19.12 2.08
N ASP A 640 38.52 -19.49 1.27
CA ASP A 640 39.22 -18.55 0.39
C ASP A 640 38.49 -18.49 -0.95
N ALA A 641 37.71 -17.43 -1.18
CA ALA A 641 36.96 -17.24 -2.42
C ALA A 641 37.87 -17.17 -3.68
N ALA A 642 39.17 -16.87 -3.52
CA ALA A 642 40.11 -16.89 -4.63
C ALA A 642 40.60 -18.31 -4.96
N ASN A 643 40.56 -19.23 -3.99
CA ASN A 643 40.98 -20.62 -4.13
C ASN A 643 40.01 -21.57 -3.39
N PRO A 644 38.73 -21.63 -3.83
CA PRO A 644 37.73 -22.45 -3.19
C PRO A 644 38.10 -23.93 -3.24
N ALA A 645 37.79 -24.67 -2.19
CA ALA A 645 37.95 -26.12 -2.16
C ALA A 645 36.98 -26.79 -3.14
N ALA A 646 37.29 -28.02 -3.58
CA ALA A 646 36.48 -28.72 -4.57
C ALA A 646 35.00 -28.89 -4.14
N ASN A 647 34.73 -29.02 -2.84
CA ASN A 647 33.39 -29.15 -2.27
C ASN A 647 32.64 -27.81 -2.08
N GLU A 648 33.29 -26.68 -2.36
CA GLU A 648 32.74 -25.31 -2.33
C GLU A 648 32.36 -24.82 -3.73
N LEU A 649 32.62 -25.63 -4.76
CA LEU A 649 32.36 -25.33 -6.16
C LEU A 649 31.05 -25.92 -6.64
N PHE A 650 30.36 -25.16 -7.49
CA PHE A 650 29.13 -25.55 -8.15
C PHE A 650 29.27 -25.44 -9.67
N THR A 651 28.57 -26.28 -10.42
CA THR A 651 28.52 -26.20 -11.88
C THR A 651 27.13 -25.78 -12.32
N ILE A 652 27.04 -24.81 -13.23
CA ILE A 652 25.78 -24.35 -13.81
C ILE A 652 25.50 -25.19 -15.05
N VAL A 653 24.30 -25.77 -15.16
CA VAL A 653 23.92 -26.68 -16.25
C VAL A 653 22.57 -26.29 -16.82
N ALA A 654 22.49 -26.14 -18.14
CA ALA A 654 21.23 -25.84 -18.85
C ALA A 654 20.21 -26.97 -18.74
#